data_AF-A0A1I4V8W3-F1
#
_entry.id   AF-A0A1I4V8W3-F1
#
_cell.length_a   1.000
_cell.length_b   1.000
_cell.length_c   1.000
_cell.angle_alpha   90.00
_cell.angle_beta   90.00
_cell.angle_gamma   90.00
#
_symmetry.space_group_name_H-M   'P 1'
#
loop_
_entity.id
_entity.type
_entity.pdbx_description
1 polymer ?
#
loop_
_entity_poly.entity_id
_entity_poly.type
_entity_poly.pdbx_seq_one_letter_code
_entity_poly.pdbx_strand_id
1 'polypeptide(L)'
;MKHIPLQISRDKERDNTLDFTRLRAEALTLVQELSGHVWTDYNLHDPGVTILEQLCFALTDLAYKTDFPINEILADKEGRISARHNVFFSKSDILNSGPISVSDFRKLVLDQIDRVENVWIEPITSDYTPGASKGVFRVLIQPDDSLTRELETNIAAAEKMVEVVRNCLMRNRNLGENFEEISILKAQHISIKATIMVDAHYPVKETLAHICNAIEQVVHPPVRFISEAELLEAGYATEDIYQGPELSKGFVPDEDLRERKLQVDPSEMVKAISQLAGVIQVKFLHVSSDGVNFSSKPIIIQPGYYPYVDITDTRNDIGIFSDQFEQHSRDAVFWNVFRKIRETRKRHYTAQEKGLTDHSLEGAYRNSTQYYSLQHFFPAIYGTGEEQLSSHEPPLRIAQAKQLKAYLLFFEQILADYLAQLGNLAAVFSPDIDSVPASTYFSQPLYDVPHVKHLLKAFTESGKTWEDFKKDKDNDYVSALREMSEGDALYQQRKIRIFDHLLARFNIVVPRYPVSLYDLLYHPPDEKLRINCELRWKAGILQQLPVLLKGKIQGYNYMMDPEMSGVFSGYQQWIYKMLHIERDVKQPLTAVFDRDHLDMSVSGAWHPVPIAKQLQVNGESIWFNDDIPDTAIDTKQYHFGHQPISLLKFGADQSNYRIVEDEANGYYVVLYKAPGQHTWHAAAKHRDREGAIAALHQMIRHLQVISADSEGFYIVEHTLLKPTLRMRAYGFRLLSFGGRLLLELRLMRTFEERESILKRLLETNWEAMSPADMYQQLTTECLLYTQTASFDNDMQEIARCLSMIAAGHDAQYPKMEYYVDSGNGQALPDSFYRPAITIVLPSWPARFQYAEFRKFTEDLIREQTPVYYKVSFRWLGIADMRHFENIYFPWLKAVPDLYLRGTIPAQRSRMLDFLTKNRKP
;
A
#
# COMPACT_ATOMS: atom_id res chain seq x y z
N MET A 1 -24.63 -5.55 -26.15
CA MET A 1 -24.25 -6.97 -25.96
C MET A 1 -23.39 -7.04 -24.71
N LYS A 2 -23.81 -7.79 -23.67
CA LYS A 2 -22.96 -8.05 -22.51
C LYS A 2 -21.76 -8.86 -23.00
N HIS A 3 -20.55 -8.32 -22.91
CA HIS A 3 -19.33 -9.09 -23.13
C HIS A 3 -19.29 -10.17 -22.05
N ILE A 4 -19.66 -11.39 -22.43
CA ILE A 4 -19.38 -12.58 -21.63
C ILE A 4 -17.84 -12.63 -21.57
N PRO A 5 -17.23 -12.65 -20.38
CA PRO A 5 -15.79 -12.79 -20.27
C PRO A 5 -15.37 -14.07 -21.01
N LEU A 6 -14.29 -14.00 -21.80
CA LEU A 6 -13.65 -15.16 -22.39
C LEU A 6 -13.33 -16.16 -21.25
N GLN A 7 -14.15 -17.20 -21.12
CA GLN A 7 -13.89 -18.28 -20.18
C GLN A 7 -13.01 -19.30 -20.88
N ILE A 8 -11.90 -19.66 -20.23
CA ILE A 8 -11.10 -20.82 -20.65
C ILE A 8 -11.95 -22.06 -20.32
N SER A 9 -12.30 -22.85 -21.34
CA SER A 9 -13.02 -24.12 -21.16
C SER A 9 -12.26 -24.99 -20.15
N ARG A 10 -12.95 -25.46 -19.12
CA ARG A 10 -12.40 -26.44 -18.16
C ARG A 10 -12.28 -27.83 -18.77
N ASP A 11 -13.10 -28.11 -19.78
CA ASP A 11 -13.01 -29.34 -20.58
C ASP A 11 -12.01 -29.09 -21.71
N LYS A 12 -10.77 -29.57 -21.50
CA LYS A 12 -9.72 -29.60 -22.51
C LYS A 12 -10.10 -30.71 -23.50
N GLU A 13 -10.31 -30.39 -24.77
CA GLU A 13 -10.40 -31.42 -25.81
C GLU A 13 -9.16 -32.32 -25.73
N ARG A 14 -9.33 -33.63 -25.97
CA ARG A 14 -8.22 -34.59 -25.95
C ARG A 14 -7.09 -34.09 -26.86
N ASP A 15 -5.89 -33.98 -26.32
CA ASP A 15 -4.74 -33.52 -27.09
C ASP A 15 -4.40 -34.55 -28.17
N ASN A 16 -4.70 -34.19 -29.42
CA ASN A 16 -4.48 -35.04 -30.58
C ASN A 16 -2.98 -35.28 -30.84
N THR A 17 -2.09 -34.50 -30.21
CA THR A 17 -0.63 -34.61 -30.35
C THR A 17 -0.06 -35.88 -29.69
N LEU A 18 -0.83 -36.53 -28.80
CA LEU A 18 -0.49 -37.84 -28.22
C LEU A 18 -0.81 -39.02 -29.17
N ASP A 19 -1.58 -38.79 -30.25
CA ASP A 19 -1.87 -39.81 -31.26
C ASP A 19 -0.80 -39.79 -32.37
N PHE A 20 0.18 -40.69 -32.23
CA PHE A 20 1.25 -40.86 -33.21
C PHE A 20 0.74 -41.05 -34.65
N THR A 21 -0.33 -41.83 -34.84
CA THR A 21 -0.83 -42.16 -36.18
C THR A 21 -1.35 -40.92 -36.87
N ARG A 22 -2.10 -40.12 -36.11
CA ARG A 22 -2.63 -38.84 -36.57
C ARG A 22 -1.52 -37.83 -36.83
N LEU A 23 -0.59 -37.67 -35.89
CA LEU A 23 0.54 -36.76 -36.02
C LEU A 23 1.38 -37.08 -37.26
N ARG A 24 1.66 -38.37 -37.50
CA ARG A 24 2.36 -38.86 -38.69
C ARG A 24 1.59 -38.55 -39.97
N ALA A 25 0.28 -38.76 -39.99
CA ALA A 25 -0.55 -38.47 -41.18
C ALA A 25 -0.54 -36.98 -41.53
N GLU A 26 -0.63 -36.12 -40.51
CA GLU A 26 -0.56 -34.66 -40.67
C GLU A 26 0.83 -34.22 -41.15
N ALA A 27 1.90 -34.73 -40.53
CA ALA A 27 3.27 -34.46 -40.93
C ALA A 27 3.54 -34.91 -42.38
N LEU A 28 3.03 -36.06 -42.80
CA LEU A 28 3.16 -36.55 -44.17
C LEU A 28 2.44 -35.64 -45.17
N THR A 29 1.23 -35.18 -44.82
CA THR A 29 0.45 -34.23 -45.63
C THR A 29 1.22 -32.92 -45.81
N LEU A 30 1.75 -32.35 -44.73
CA LEU A 30 2.59 -31.15 -44.75
C LEU A 30 3.82 -31.32 -45.65
N VAL A 31 4.53 -32.44 -45.52
CA VAL A 31 5.71 -32.72 -46.33
C VAL A 31 5.34 -32.88 -47.80
N GLN A 32 4.23 -33.54 -48.13
CA GLN A 32 3.73 -33.67 -49.50
C GLN A 32 3.44 -32.31 -50.14
N GLU A 33 2.77 -31.42 -49.39
CA GLU A 33 2.46 -30.07 -49.85
C GLU A 33 3.73 -29.22 -50.05
N LEU A 34 4.69 -29.30 -49.12
CA LEU A 34 5.91 -28.49 -49.16
C LEU A 34 6.95 -28.99 -50.17
N SER A 35 7.03 -30.31 -50.39
CA SER A 35 8.03 -30.90 -51.30
C SER A 35 7.58 -30.94 -52.77
N GLY A 36 6.28 -30.79 -53.04
CA GLY A 36 5.72 -30.71 -54.38
C GLY A 36 6.10 -31.91 -55.25
N HIS A 37 6.93 -31.70 -56.27
CA HIS A 37 7.39 -32.76 -57.18
C HIS A 37 8.83 -33.23 -56.90
N VAL A 38 9.48 -32.73 -55.85
CA VAL A 38 10.90 -33.03 -55.56
C VAL A 38 11.04 -34.34 -54.78
N TRP A 39 10.21 -34.56 -53.77
CA TRP A 39 10.12 -35.83 -53.05
C TRP A 39 8.79 -36.47 -53.44
N THR A 40 8.79 -37.69 -53.95
CA THR A 40 7.58 -38.34 -54.49
C THR A 40 7.35 -39.75 -53.93
N ASP A 41 8.34 -40.30 -53.23
CA ASP A 41 8.27 -41.60 -52.58
C ASP A 41 8.10 -41.44 -51.07
N TYR A 42 6.92 -41.82 -50.56
CA TYR A 42 6.56 -41.69 -49.15
C TYR A 42 6.36 -43.05 -48.47
N ASN A 43 7.02 -44.09 -49.00
CA ASN A 43 6.95 -45.43 -48.46
C ASN A 43 7.93 -45.64 -47.28
N LEU A 44 7.68 -46.70 -46.50
CA LEU A 44 8.46 -47.03 -45.29
C LEU A 44 9.96 -47.30 -45.53
N HIS A 45 10.37 -47.54 -46.77
CA HIS A 45 11.78 -47.79 -47.10
C HIS A 45 12.57 -46.51 -47.31
N ASP A 46 11.91 -45.36 -47.45
CA ASP A 46 12.55 -44.06 -47.63
C ASP A 46 13.14 -43.57 -46.28
N PRO A 47 14.45 -43.24 -46.23
CA PRO A 47 15.09 -42.72 -45.02
C PRO A 47 14.50 -41.42 -44.48
N GLY A 48 13.97 -40.55 -45.34
CA GLY A 48 13.27 -39.33 -44.98
C GLY A 48 11.95 -39.61 -44.27
N VAL A 49 11.20 -40.62 -44.70
CA VAL A 49 9.97 -41.08 -44.00
C VAL A 49 10.35 -41.66 -42.64
N THR A 50 11.44 -42.42 -42.56
CA THR A 50 11.94 -42.93 -41.27
C THR A 50 12.30 -41.79 -40.31
N ILE A 51 13.01 -40.76 -40.78
CA ILE A 51 13.32 -39.56 -39.97
C ILE A 51 12.04 -38.87 -39.51
N LEU A 52 11.06 -38.68 -40.41
CA LEU A 52 9.78 -38.06 -40.11
C LEU A 52 9.01 -38.84 -39.02
N GLU A 53 9.01 -40.17 -39.09
CA GLU A 53 8.39 -41.02 -38.09
C GLU A 53 9.07 -40.88 -36.72
N GLN A 54 10.40 -40.86 -36.67
CA GLN A 54 11.13 -40.66 -35.39
C GLN A 54 10.89 -39.26 -34.81
N LEU A 55 10.77 -38.24 -35.65
CA LEU A 55 10.39 -36.89 -35.20
C LEU A 55 8.96 -36.85 -34.65
N CYS A 56 8.02 -37.50 -35.33
CA CYS A 56 6.64 -37.63 -34.84
C CYS A 56 6.61 -38.34 -33.48
N PHE A 57 7.36 -39.43 -33.32
CA PHE A 57 7.46 -40.13 -32.05
C PHE A 57 8.07 -39.23 -30.96
N ALA A 58 9.16 -38.52 -31.24
CA ALA A 58 9.78 -37.62 -30.27
C ALA A 58 8.85 -36.49 -29.82
N LEU A 59 7.99 -35.96 -30.71
CA LEU A 59 6.98 -34.97 -30.36
C LEU A 59 5.92 -35.51 -29.38
N THR A 60 5.61 -36.81 -29.42
CA THR A 60 4.67 -37.40 -28.44
C THR A 60 5.22 -37.36 -27.00
N ASP A 61 6.55 -37.45 -26.80
CA ASP A 61 7.18 -37.29 -25.48
C ASP A 61 7.06 -35.84 -24.96
N LEU A 62 7.25 -34.85 -25.84
CA LEU A 62 7.05 -33.45 -25.50
C LEU A 62 5.59 -33.19 -25.12
N ALA A 63 4.63 -33.66 -25.91
CA ALA A 63 3.22 -33.53 -25.61
C ALA A 63 2.85 -34.19 -24.26
N TYR A 64 3.39 -35.38 -24.00
CA TYR A 64 3.21 -36.08 -22.73
C TYR A 64 3.72 -35.28 -21.53
N LYS A 65 4.92 -34.70 -21.62
CA LYS A 65 5.51 -33.88 -20.54
C LYS A 65 4.79 -32.55 -20.34
N THR A 66 4.31 -31.95 -21.42
CA THR A 66 3.53 -30.70 -21.36
C THR A 66 2.17 -30.88 -20.70
N ASP A 67 1.60 -32.09 -20.78
CA ASP A 67 0.31 -32.40 -20.15
C ASP A 67 0.43 -32.77 -18.66
N PHE A 68 1.64 -32.70 -18.07
CA PHE A 68 1.79 -32.84 -16.63
C PHE A 68 0.98 -31.77 -15.88
N PRO A 69 0.38 -32.11 -14.71
CA PRO A 69 -0.29 -31.12 -13.87
C PRO A 69 0.65 -29.94 -13.56
N ILE A 70 0.11 -28.72 -13.55
CA ILE A 70 0.94 -27.51 -13.39
C ILE A 70 1.72 -27.49 -12.07
N ASN A 71 1.17 -28.09 -11.00
CA ASN A 71 1.86 -28.23 -9.72
C ASN A 71 3.05 -29.19 -9.81
N GLU A 72 3.00 -30.24 -10.64
CA GLU A 72 4.15 -31.13 -10.90
C GLU A 72 5.23 -30.44 -11.74
N ILE A 73 4.85 -29.53 -12.65
CA ILE A 73 5.79 -28.73 -13.46
C ILE A 73 6.52 -27.67 -12.61
N LEU A 74 5.81 -27.06 -11.65
CA LEU A 74 6.35 -25.98 -10.81
C LEU A 74 7.08 -26.46 -9.55
N ALA A 75 6.89 -27.73 -9.15
CA ALA A 75 7.51 -28.29 -7.95
C ALA A 75 9.03 -28.46 -8.11
N ASP A 76 9.77 -28.14 -7.05
CA ASP A 76 11.20 -28.47 -6.93
C ASP A 76 11.41 -29.97 -6.62
N LYS A 77 12.68 -30.39 -6.50
CA LYS A 77 13.04 -31.80 -6.22
C LYS A 77 12.55 -32.30 -4.86
N GLU A 78 12.25 -31.38 -3.95
CA GLU A 78 11.68 -31.68 -2.64
C GLU A 78 10.14 -31.64 -2.66
N GLY A 79 9.53 -31.41 -3.82
CA GLY A 79 8.08 -31.37 -4.02
C GLY A 79 7.44 -30.02 -3.66
N ARG A 80 8.25 -28.97 -3.43
CA ARG A 80 7.79 -27.66 -2.96
C ARG A 80 7.64 -26.69 -4.12
N ILE A 81 6.59 -25.86 -4.09
CA ILE A 81 6.37 -24.79 -5.06
C ILE A 81 6.65 -23.44 -4.38
N SER A 82 7.57 -22.66 -4.95
CA SER A 82 7.86 -21.31 -4.45
C SER A 82 6.75 -20.33 -4.81
N ALA A 83 5.97 -19.94 -3.80
CA ALA A 83 4.95 -18.89 -3.92
C ALA A 83 5.54 -17.57 -4.44
N ARG A 84 6.74 -17.21 -3.93
CA ARG A 84 7.45 -15.99 -4.29
C ARG A 84 7.84 -15.95 -5.77
N HIS A 85 8.25 -17.09 -6.35
CA HIS A 85 8.63 -17.17 -7.77
C HIS A 85 7.46 -17.03 -8.74
N ASN A 86 6.21 -17.07 -8.28
CA ASN A 86 5.07 -17.00 -9.18
C ASN A 86 4.06 -15.93 -8.77
N VAL A 87 4.40 -15.12 -7.76
CA VAL A 87 3.51 -14.09 -7.22
C VAL A 87 2.19 -14.73 -6.74
N PHE A 88 2.30 -15.92 -6.14
CA PHE A 88 1.19 -16.58 -5.48
C PHE A 88 1.07 -15.99 -4.08
N PHE A 89 -0.05 -15.32 -3.85
CA PHE A 89 -0.40 -14.79 -2.53
C PHE A 89 -1.49 -15.64 -1.93
N SER A 90 -1.44 -15.80 -0.61
CA SER A 90 -2.57 -16.35 0.12
C SER A 90 -3.78 -15.41 0.01
N LYS A 91 -4.98 -15.95 0.29
CA LYS A 91 -6.22 -15.17 0.32
C LYS A 91 -6.08 -13.99 1.30
N SER A 92 -5.52 -14.24 2.49
CA SER A 92 -5.32 -13.26 3.56
C SER A 92 -4.28 -12.18 3.22
N ASP A 93 -3.28 -12.50 2.39
CA ASP A 93 -2.28 -11.50 1.97
C ASP A 93 -2.86 -10.47 0.99
N ILE A 94 -3.69 -10.93 0.04
CA ILE A 94 -4.08 -10.12 -1.12
C ILE A 94 -5.49 -9.55 -1.05
N LEU A 95 -6.44 -10.21 -0.37
CA LEU A 95 -7.82 -9.75 -0.26
C LEU A 95 -8.03 -8.78 0.90
N ASN A 96 -7.31 -8.97 2.01
CA ASN A 96 -7.35 -8.03 3.13
C ASN A 96 -6.74 -6.68 2.74
N SER A 97 -7.37 -5.60 3.20
CA SER A 97 -6.89 -4.22 3.03
C SER A 97 -6.39 -3.63 4.35
N GLY A 98 -5.90 -2.39 4.32
CA GLY A 98 -5.86 -1.57 5.55
C GLY A 98 -7.27 -1.23 6.02
N PRO A 99 -7.46 -0.76 7.27
CA PRO A 99 -8.77 -0.33 7.75
C PRO A 99 -9.20 0.98 7.08
N ILE A 100 -10.36 0.98 6.43
CA ILE A 100 -10.87 2.14 5.69
C ILE A 100 -12.17 2.66 6.33
N SER A 101 -13.06 1.74 6.68
CA SER A 101 -14.36 2.06 7.24
C SER A 101 -14.34 2.14 8.77
N VAL A 102 -15.38 2.76 9.33
CA VAL A 102 -15.64 2.71 10.78
C VAL A 102 -15.70 1.26 11.28
N SER A 103 -16.33 0.36 10.53
CA SER A 103 -16.42 -1.06 10.89
C SER A 103 -15.04 -1.69 10.98
N ASP A 104 -14.14 -1.41 10.03
CA ASP A 104 -12.78 -1.92 10.00
C ASP A 104 -11.98 -1.50 11.23
N PHE A 105 -12.04 -0.22 11.59
CA PHE A 105 -11.37 0.27 12.80
C PHE A 105 -11.95 -0.36 14.08
N ARG A 106 -13.26 -0.64 14.13
CA ARG A 106 -13.86 -1.38 15.26
C ARG A 106 -13.29 -2.80 15.33
N LYS A 107 -13.30 -3.54 14.22
CA LYS A 107 -12.74 -4.91 14.13
C LYS A 107 -11.27 -4.93 14.56
N LEU A 108 -10.49 -3.97 14.08
CA LEU A 108 -9.08 -3.83 14.40
C LEU A 108 -8.82 -3.65 15.90
N VAL A 109 -9.57 -2.75 16.55
CA VAL A 109 -9.44 -2.49 17.99
C VAL A 109 -9.84 -3.73 18.81
N LEU A 110 -10.94 -4.39 18.44
CA LEU A 110 -11.41 -5.60 19.12
C LEU A 110 -10.43 -6.77 18.97
N ASP A 111 -9.76 -6.85 17.83
CA ASP A 111 -8.76 -7.87 17.57
C ASP A 111 -7.47 -7.62 18.34
N GLN A 112 -6.90 -6.41 18.23
CA GLN A 112 -5.55 -6.12 18.73
C GLN A 112 -5.48 -5.77 20.22
N ILE A 113 -6.59 -5.36 20.84
CA ILE A 113 -6.61 -4.85 22.21
C ILE A 113 -7.44 -5.75 23.10
N ASP A 114 -6.74 -6.46 23.99
CA ASP A 114 -7.38 -7.25 25.01
C ASP A 114 -8.11 -6.35 26.03
N ARG A 115 -9.16 -6.90 26.67
CA ARG A 115 -10.00 -6.22 27.66
C ARG A 115 -10.96 -5.15 27.10
N VAL A 116 -11.05 -5.00 25.78
CA VAL A 116 -12.13 -4.27 25.10
C VAL A 116 -13.19 -5.28 24.68
N GLU A 117 -14.39 -5.16 25.26
CA GLU A 117 -15.52 -6.05 24.92
C GLU A 117 -16.31 -5.52 23.71
N ASN A 118 -16.42 -4.20 23.57
CA ASN A 118 -16.99 -3.55 22.39
C ASN A 118 -16.38 -2.15 22.20
N VAL A 119 -16.50 -1.60 21.00
CA VAL A 119 -16.07 -0.24 20.67
C VAL A 119 -17.00 0.35 19.63
N TRP A 120 -17.34 1.63 19.78
CA TRP A 120 -18.05 2.41 18.77
C TRP A 120 -17.16 3.56 18.32
N ILE A 121 -17.11 3.77 17.01
CA ILE A 121 -16.36 4.85 16.38
C ILE A 121 -17.39 5.65 15.59
N GLU A 122 -17.69 6.85 16.06
CA GLU A 122 -18.76 7.68 15.55
C GLU A 122 -18.15 8.89 14.83
N PRO A 123 -18.49 9.15 13.56
CA PRO A 123 -18.07 10.38 12.89
C PRO A 123 -18.72 11.58 13.58
N ILE A 124 -17.96 12.65 13.78
CA ILE A 124 -18.51 13.88 14.34
C ILE A 124 -19.21 14.65 13.22
N THR A 125 -20.54 14.72 13.30
CA THR A 125 -21.37 15.38 12.30
C THR A 125 -21.67 16.83 12.68
N SER A 126 -22.03 17.63 11.68
CA SER A 126 -22.61 18.96 11.83
C SER A 126 -23.86 19.01 10.98
N ASP A 127 -24.95 19.51 11.55
CA ASP A 127 -26.21 19.72 10.82
C ASP A 127 -26.13 20.94 9.89
N TYR A 128 -25.10 21.79 10.03
CA TYR A 128 -24.96 23.04 9.29
C TYR A 128 -23.82 22.99 8.27
N THR A 129 -22.58 22.84 8.73
CA THR A 129 -21.43 22.69 7.83
C THR A 129 -20.41 21.71 8.37
N PRO A 130 -20.12 20.64 7.63
CA PRO A 130 -19.26 19.57 8.10
C PRO A 130 -17.77 19.88 7.83
N GLY A 131 -17.37 21.16 7.75
CA GLY A 131 -16.03 21.56 7.32
C GLY A 131 -14.94 21.04 8.27
N ALA A 132 -14.99 21.50 9.51
CA ALA A 132 -14.03 21.19 10.55
C ALA A 132 -14.25 19.84 11.25
N SER A 133 -15.43 19.23 11.11
CA SER A 133 -15.76 17.95 11.74
C SER A 133 -15.58 16.74 10.82
N LYS A 134 -15.50 16.95 9.49
CA LYS A 134 -15.25 15.87 8.53
C LYS A 134 -13.92 15.16 8.80
N GLY A 135 -13.97 13.84 8.76
CA GLY A 135 -12.81 12.98 9.03
C GLY A 135 -12.44 12.92 10.52
N VAL A 136 -13.20 13.54 11.42
CA VAL A 136 -12.94 13.45 12.87
C VAL A 136 -13.91 12.47 13.51
N PHE A 137 -13.37 11.57 14.32
CA PHE A 137 -14.13 10.51 14.98
C PHE A 137 -14.05 10.62 16.51
N ARG A 138 -15.18 10.29 17.14
CA ARG A 138 -15.31 9.98 18.56
C ARG A 138 -15.23 8.46 18.75
N VAL A 139 -14.54 8.03 19.79
CA VAL A 139 -14.34 6.61 20.11
C VAL A 139 -14.86 6.33 21.52
N LEU A 140 -15.82 5.41 21.61
CA LEU A 140 -16.45 4.98 22.86
C LEU A 140 -16.08 3.52 23.11
N ILE A 141 -15.38 3.27 24.21
CA ILE A 141 -14.86 1.94 24.55
C ILE A 141 -15.76 1.32 25.62
N GLN A 142 -16.27 0.12 25.36
CA GLN A 142 -16.86 -0.72 26.39
C GLN A 142 -15.78 -1.67 26.95
N PRO A 143 -15.43 -1.52 28.23
CA PRO A 143 -14.48 -2.43 28.88
C PRO A 143 -15.10 -3.82 29.11
N ASP A 144 -14.24 -4.84 29.22
CA ASP A 144 -14.66 -6.16 29.72
C ASP A 144 -14.96 -6.15 31.24
N ASP A 145 -15.48 -7.25 31.77
CA ASP A 145 -15.80 -7.38 33.21
C ASP A 145 -14.59 -7.16 34.14
N SER A 146 -13.38 -7.49 33.67
CA SER A 146 -12.16 -7.34 34.48
C SER A 146 -11.79 -5.87 34.61
N LEU A 147 -11.75 -5.16 33.50
CA LEU A 147 -11.44 -3.74 33.44
C LEU A 147 -12.57 -2.92 34.07
N THR A 148 -13.83 -3.31 33.92
CA THR A 148 -14.96 -2.65 34.59
C THR A 148 -14.77 -2.62 36.11
N ARG A 149 -14.43 -3.76 36.73
CA ARG A 149 -14.17 -3.83 38.17
C ARG A 149 -12.90 -3.09 38.60
N GLU A 150 -11.85 -3.11 37.77
CA GLU A 150 -10.64 -2.33 38.02
C GLU A 150 -10.94 -0.82 38.03
N LEU A 151 -11.74 -0.32 37.08
CA LEU A 151 -12.09 1.08 36.94
C LEU A 151 -12.90 1.65 38.11
N GLU A 152 -13.62 0.80 38.85
CA GLU A 152 -14.33 1.19 40.08
C GLU A 152 -13.37 1.56 41.21
N THR A 153 -12.12 1.07 41.18
CA THR A 153 -11.12 1.28 42.23
C THR A 153 -9.86 2.03 41.77
N ASN A 154 -9.56 2.01 40.47
CA ASN A 154 -8.35 2.57 39.88
C ASN A 154 -8.67 3.38 38.61
N ILE A 155 -8.79 4.69 38.76
CA ILE A 155 -9.08 5.61 37.64
C ILE A 155 -7.93 5.64 36.62
N ALA A 156 -6.68 5.42 37.03
CA ALA A 156 -5.52 5.44 36.14
C ALA A 156 -5.52 4.31 35.10
N ALA A 157 -6.27 3.22 35.35
CA ALA A 157 -6.48 2.16 34.38
C ALA A 157 -7.20 2.68 33.11
N ALA A 158 -8.05 3.70 33.26
CA ALA A 158 -8.75 4.31 32.13
C ALA A 158 -7.78 5.03 31.19
N GLU A 159 -6.87 5.83 31.74
CA GLU A 159 -5.89 6.60 30.97
C GLU A 159 -4.98 5.68 30.16
N LYS A 160 -4.50 4.60 30.79
CA LYS A 160 -3.69 3.57 30.13
C LYS A 160 -4.44 2.90 28.97
N MET A 161 -5.70 2.54 29.17
CA MET A 161 -6.48 1.90 28.11
C MET A 161 -6.77 2.88 26.95
N VAL A 162 -7.07 4.14 27.25
CA VAL A 162 -7.22 5.19 26.23
C VAL A 162 -5.93 5.35 25.41
N GLU A 163 -4.75 5.31 26.06
CA GLU A 163 -3.46 5.38 25.38
C GLU A 163 -3.23 4.17 24.45
N VAL A 164 -3.53 2.95 24.90
CA VAL A 164 -3.39 1.73 24.10
C VAL A 164 -4.29 1.78 22.86
N VAL A 165 -5.57 2.16 23.03
CA VAL A 165 -6.52 2.32 21.92
C VAL A 165 -6.07 3.43 20.96
N ARG A 166 -5.61 4.56 21.48
CA ARG A 166 -5.08 5.66 20.67
C ARG A 166 -3.92 5.19 19.82
N ASN A 167 -2.95 4.48 20.39
CA ASN A 167 -1.77 4.01 19.66
C ASN A 167 -2.13 3.03 18.55
N CYS A 168 -3.09 2.13 18.77
CA CYS A 168 -3.62 1.22 17.75
C CYS A 168 -4.27 1.98 16.58
N LEU A 169 -5.15 2.93 16.89
CA LEU A 169 -5.85 3.74 15.87
C LEU A 169 -4.87 4.64 15.09
N MET A 170 -3.94 5.31 15.78
CA MET A 170 -2.98 6.23 15.16
C MET A 170 -1.99 5.51 14.24
N ARG A 171 -1.61 4.27 14.57
CA ARG A 171 -0.77 3.43 13.70
C ARG A 171 -1.45 3.11 12.37
N ASN A 172 -2.78 3.05 12.33
CA ASN A 172 -3.56 2.64 11.17
C ASN A 172 -4.43 3.77 10.59
N ARG A 173 -4.22 5.00 11.05
CA ARG A 173 -5.00 6.19 10.66
C ARG A 173 -4.85 6.45 9.18
N ASN A 174 -5.96 6.72 8.49
CA ASN A 174 -5.91 7.14 7.09
C ASN A 174 -5.54 8.61 6.96
N LEU A 175 -5.09 9.01 5.78
CA LEU A 175 -4.94 10.43 5.44
C LEU A 175 -6.24 11.17 5.75
N GLY A 176 -6.13 12.44 6.18
CA GLY A 176 -7.23 13.38 6.41
C GLY A 176 -8.22 13.00 7.52
N GLU A 177 -7.99 11.89 8.22
CA GLU A 177 -8.83 11.40 9.32
C GLU A 177 -8.13 11.55 10.67
N ASN A 178 -8.90 11.69 11.75
CA ASN A 178 -8.35 11.70 13.11
C ASN A 178 -9.34 11.21 14.18
N PHE A 179 -8.81 10.65 15.27
CA PHE A 179 -9.56 10.17 16.43
C PHE A 179 -9.29 11.07 17.64
N GLU A 180 -10.16 12.06 17.86
CA GLU A 180 -9.95 13.08 18.91
C GLU A 180 -10.52 12.64 20.26
N GLU A 181 -11.77 12.17 20.28
CA GLU A 181 -12.51 11.94 21.54
C GLU A 181 -12.56 10.46 21.92
N ILE A 182 -11.49 9.95 22.52
CA ILE A 182 -11.44 8.57 23.00
C ILE A 182 -11.86 8.55 24.48
N SER A 183 -12.92 7.81 24.80
CA SER A 183 -13.46 7.70 26.15
C SER A 183 -13.90 6.28 26.47
N ILE A 184 -13.76 5.90 27.75
CA ILE A 184 -14.25 4.63 28.26
C ILE A 184 -15.62 4.87 28.89
N LEU A 185 -16.59 4.07 28.47
CA LEU A 185 -17.94 4.12 29.00
C LEU A 185 -17.96 3.54 30.42
N LYS A 186 -18.78 4.15 31.28
CA LYS A 186 -19.00 3.68 32.65
C LYS A 186 -20.13 2.66 32.70
N ALA A 187 -20.02 1.66 33.57
CA ALA A 187 -21.11 0.71 33.77
C ALA A 187 -22.30 1.39 34.46
N GLN A 188 -23.48 1.34 33.81
CA GLN A 188 -24.76 1.60 34.46
C GLN A 188 -25.34 0.24 34.86
N HIS A 189 -25.15 -0.11 36.13
CA HIS A 189 -25.55 -1.38 36.70
C HIS A 189 -27.07 -1.58 36.59
N ILE A 190 -27.48 -2.72 36.03
CA ILE A 190 -28.87 -3.15 35.88
C ILE A 190 -29.10 -4.37 36.77
N SER A 191 -29.94 -4.22 37.79
CA SER A 191 -30.39 -5.34 38.62
C SER A 191 -31.66 -5.96 38.05
N ILE A 192 -31.73 -7.29 38.07
CA ILE A 192 -32.83 -8.07 37.50
C ILE A 192 -33.63 -8.75 38.61
N LYS A 193 -34.95 -8.63 38.55
CA LYS A 193 -35.88 -9.39 39.38
C LYS A 193 -36.87 -10.15 38.51
N ALA A 194 -36.81 -11.48 38.50
CA ALA A 194 -37.59 -12.30 37.58
C ALA A 194 -38.05 -13.61 38.22
N THR A 195 -39.22 -14.08 37.78
CA THR A 195 -39.71 -15.42 38.10
C THR A 195 -40.04 -16.18 36.82
N ILE A 196 -39.39 -17.33 36.64
CA ILE A 196 -39.42 -18.11 35.40
C ILE A 196 -39.86 -19.54 35.73
N MET A 197 -40.79 -20.07 34.93
CA MET A 197 -41.27 -21.44 35.04
C MET A 197 -40.57 -22.30 33.98
N VAL A 198 -39.96 -23.39 34.41
CA VAL A 198 -39.20 -24.31 33.55
C VAL A 198 -39.83 -25.70 33.57
N ASP A 199 -39.59 -26.45 32.49
CA ASP A 199 -40.00 -27.84 32.37
C ASP A 199 -39.11 -28.74 33.23
N ALA A 200 -39.74 -29.60 34.02
CA ALA A 200 -39.08 -30.51 34.95
C ALA A 200 -38.19 -31.56 34.27
N HIS A 201 -38.36 -31.80 32.96
CA HIS A 201 -37.49 -32.71 32.20
C HIS A 201 -36.10 -32.12 31.93
N TYR A 202 -35.93 -30.79 32.09
CA TYR A 202 -34.66 -30.12 31.85
C TYR A 202 -33.87 -29.91 33.17
N PRO A 203 -32.53 -30.03 33.16
CA PRO A 203 -31.73 -29.72 34.33
C PRO A 203 -31.89 -28.25 34.75
N VAL A 204 -32.49 -28.01 35.92
CA VAL A 204 -32.83 -26.65 36.41
C VAL A 204 -31.61 -25.72 36.44
N LYS A 205 -30.45 -26.21 36.89
CA LYS A 205 -29.23 -25.40 37.04
C LYS A 205 -28.59 -25.02 35.71
N GLU A 206 -28.62 -25.92 34.73
CA GLU A 206 -28.14 -25.64 33.37
C GLU A 206 -29.07 -24.63 32.69
N THR A 207 -30.38 -24.83 32.84
CA THR A 207 -31.40 -23.90 32.34
C THR A 207 -31.22 -22.52 32.94
N LEU A 208 -30.96 -22.40 34.26
CA LEU A 208 -30.63 -21.12 34.91
C LEU A 208 -29.39 -20.46 34.30
N ALA A 209 -28.34 -21.23 34.01
CA ALA A 209 -27.14 -20.70 33.37
C ALA A 209 -27.43 -20.15 31.95
N HIS A 210 -28.26 -20.86 31.16
CA HIS A 210 -28.71 -20.38 29.86
C HIS A 210 -29.58 -19.12 29.95
N ILE A 211 -30.48 -19.04 30.93
CA ILE A 211 -31.31 -17.86 31.21
C ILE A 211 -30.43 -16.65 31.57
N CYS A 212 -29.50 -16.80 32.52
CA CYS A 212 -28.59 -15.73 32.91
C CYS A 212 -27.74 -15.26 31.73
N ASN A 213 -27.27 -16.18 30.88
CA ASN A 213 -26.54 -15.82 29.66
C ASN A 213 -27.43 -15.07 28.65
N ALA A 214 -28.69 -15.46 28.47
CA ALA A 214 -29.62 -14.76 27.59
C ALA A 214 -29.90 -13.33 28.09
N ILE A 215 -30.06 -13.15 29.41
CA ILE A 215 -30.17 -11.82 30.03
C ILE A 215 -28.91 -11.00 29.73
N GLU A 216 -27.72 -11.55 29.98
CA GLU A 216 -26.45 -10.88 29.73
C GLU A 216 -26.32 -10.45 28.25
N GLN A 217 -26.69 -11.32 27.30
CA GLN A 217 -26.67 -11.02 25.86
C GLN A 217 -27.65 -9.92 25.45
N VAL A 218 -28.80 -9.81 26.12
CA VAL A 218 -29.74 -8.73 25.85
C VAL A 218 -29.24 -7.42 26.45
N VAL A 219 -28.68 -7.43 27.65
CA VAL A 219 -28.19 -6.21 28.32
C VAL A 219 -26.95 -5.65 27.60
N HIS A 220 -25.91 -6.47 27.42
CA HIS A 220 -24.68 -6.11 26.73
C HIS A 220 -24.26 -7.22 25.74
N PRO A 221 -24.73 -7.16 24.48
CA PRO A 221 -24.38 -8.19 23.50
C PRO A 221 -22.88 -8.21 23.20
N PRO A 222 -22.25 -9.40 23.09
CA PRO A 222 -20.85 -9.52 22.69
C PRO A 222 -20.68 -9.17 21.22
N VAL A 223 -19.46 -8.82 20.85
CA VAL A 223 -18.98 -9.05 19.49
C VAL A 223 -18.44 -10.47 19.39
N ARG A 224 -18.87 -11.23 18.39
CA ARG A 224 -18.41 -12.60 18.16
C ARG A 224 -17.29 -12.61 17.13
N PHE A 225 -16.31 -13.46 17.38
CA PHE A 225 -15.36 -13.88 16.35
C PHE A 225 -15.86 -15.21 15.79
N ILE A 226 -15.73 -15.40 14.48
CA ILE A 226 -16.21 -16.57 13.74
C ILE A 226 -15.04 -17.11 12.90
N SER A 227 -14.97 -18.43 12.72
CA SER A 227 -13.97 -19.04 11.83
C SER A 227 -14.33 -18.88 10.34
N GLU A 228 -13.33 -19.03 9.45
CA GLU A 228 -13.57 -19.05 8.00
C GLU A 228 -14.58 -20.16 7.62
N ALA A 229 -14.43 -21.35 8.20
CA ALA A 229 -15.28 -22.50 7.90
C ALA A 229 -16.76 -22.23 8.23
N GLU A 230 -17.04 -21.64 9.40
CA GLU A 230 -18.40 -21.29 9.81
C GLU A 230 -19.01 -20.22 8.88
N LEU A 231 -18.22 -19.24 8.41
CA LEU A 231 -18.70 -18.24 7.46
C LEU A 231 -18.96 -18.82 6.07
N LEU A 232 -18.11 -19.74 5.60
CA LEU A 232 -18.34 -20.46 4.34
C LEU A 232 -19.60 -21.34 4.42
N GLU A 233 -19.81 -22.05 5.54
CA GLU A 233 -21.04 -22.82 5.79
C GLU A 233 -22.28 -21.92 5.86
N ALA A 234 -22.14 -20.70 6.37
CA ALA A 234 -23.20 -19.68 6.37
C ALA A 234 -23.44 -19.03 4.99
N GLY A 235 -22.64 -19.37 3.97
CA GLY A 235 -22.84 -18.92 2.58
C GLY A 235 -22.15 -17.60 2.22
N TYR A 236 -21.21 -17.11 3.04
CA TYR A 236 -20.41 -15.94 2.69
C TYR A 236 -19.42 -16.26 1.56
N ALA A 237 -19.24 -15.32 0.63
CA ALA A 237 -18.20 -15.44 -0.39
C ALA A 237 -16.82 -15.15 0.22
N THR A 238 -15.76 -15.76 -0.34
CA THR A 238 -14.39 -15.58 0.16
C THR A 238 -13.97 -14.12 0.14
N GLU A 239 -14.29 -13.39 -0.94
CA GLU A 239 -14.00 -11.95 -1.06
C GLU A 239 -14.66 -11.11 0.04
N ASP A 240 -15.85 -11.49 0.51
CA ASP A 240 -16.57 -10.76 1.56
C ASP A 240 -15.98 -11.09 2.95
N ILE A 241 -15.54 -12.34 3.17
CA ILE A 241 -14.93 -12.78 4.42
C ILE A 241 -13.63 -12.02 4.69
N TYR A 242 -12.79 -11.85 3.67
CA TYR A 242 -11.49 -11.17 3.77
C TYR A 242 -11.58 -9.67 3.50
N GLN A 243 -12.77 -9.08 3.51
CA GLN A 243 -12.92 -7.64 3.38
C GLN A 243 -12.47 -6.93 4.67
N GLY A 244 -11.60 -5.92 4.52
CA GLY A 244 -11.13 -5.09 5.62
C GLY A 244 -9.78 -5.54 6.18
N PRO A 245 -9.46 -5.18 7.45
CA PRO A 245 -8.16 -5.42 8.03
C PRO A 245 -7.95 -6.89 8.37
N GLU A 246 -6.70 -7.33 8.28
CA GLU A 246 -6.29 -8.65 8.70
C GLU A 246 -6.43 -8.81 10.23
N LEU A 247 -7.20 -9.80 10.66
CA LEU A 247 -7.52 -10.08 12.06
C LEU A 247 -6.84 -11.37 12.54
N SER A 248 -6.39 -11.37 13.80
CA SER A 248 -5.67 -12.49 14.43
C SER A 248 -6.55 -13.43 15.25
N LYS A 249 -7.76 -13.02 15.64
CA LYS A 249 -8.69 -13.79 16.51
C LYS A 249 -9.85 -14.44 15.76
N GLY A 250 -9.82 -14.42 14.43
CA GLY A 250 -10.91 -14.88 13.54
C GLY A 250 -11.54 -13.70 12.80
N PHE A 251 -12.75 -13.90 12.26
CA PHE A 251 -13.49 -12.89 11.51
C PHE A 251 -14.62 -12.28 12.33
N VAL A 252 -14.93 -11.01 12.08
CA VAL A 252 -16.04 -10.32 12.72
C VAL A 252 -17.00 -9.82 11.63
N PRO A 253 -18.18 -10.45 11.49
CA PRO A 253 -19.21 -9.96 10.58
C PRO A 253 -19.75 -8.59 11.01
N ASP A 254 -20.12 -7.76 10.04
CA ASP A 254 -20.68 -6.43 10.33
C ASP A 254 -22.00 -6.48 11.12
N GLU A 255 -22.77 -7.56 10.99
CA GLU A 255 -24.01 -7.78 11.75
C GLU A 255 -23.78 -7.93 13.28
N ASP A 256 -22.58 -8.34 13.68
CA ASP A 256 -22.19 -8.44 15.09
C ASP A 256 -21.67 -7.11 15.65
N LEU A 257 -21.35 -6.14 14.79
CA LEU A 257 -20.95 -4.78 15.15
C LEU A 257 -22.17 -3.89 15.42
N ARG A 258 -23.03 -4.31 16.36
CA ARG A 258 -24.29 -3.63 16.67
C ARG A 258 -24.11 -2.20 17.18
N GLU A 259 -25.14 -1.39 16.94
CA GLU A 259 -25.26 -0.04 17.48
C GLU A 259 -25.36 -0.06 19.01
N ARG A 260 -24.97 1.05 19.63
CA ARG A 260 -24.98 1.19 21.09
C ARG A 260 -26.41 1.18 21.63
N LYS A 261 -26.65 0.39 22.68
CA LYS A 261 -27.94 0.42 23.40
C LYS A 261 -28.09 1.69 24.23
N LEU A 262 -29.08 2.51 23.85
CA LEU A 262 -29.48 3.72 24.59
C LEU A 262 -30.55 3.45 25.65
N GLN A 263 -31.19 2.28 25.58
CA GLN A 263 -32.16 1.82 26.58
C GLN A 263 -32.14 0.31 26.71
N VAL A 264 -32.59 -0.18 27.86
CA VAL A 264 -32.79 -1.61 28.14
C VAL A 264 -34.27 -1.84 28.42
N ASP A 265 -34.95 -2.54 27.51
CA ASP A 265 -36.35 -2.91 27.65
C ASP A 265 -36.50 -4.32 28.25
N PRO A 266 -37.16 -4.48 29.41
CA PRO A 266 -37.46 -5.79 30.00
C PRO A 266 -38.11 -6.79 29.03
N SER A 267 -38.93 -6.30 28.09
CA SER A 267 -39.65 -7.11 27.12
C SER A 267 -38.71 -7.86 26.17
N GLU A 268 -37.54 -7.29 25.86
CA GLU A 268 -36.51 -7.95 25.06
C GLU A 268 -35.93 -9.17 25.81
N MET A 269 -35.72 -9.04 27.12
CA MET A 269 -35.24 -10.15 27.95
C MET A 269 -36.29 -11.24 28.07
N VAL A 270 -37.56 -10.87 28.29
CA VAL A 270 -38.68 -11.83 28.32
C VAL A 270 -38.72 -12.63 27.01
N LYS A 271 -38.60 -11.95 25.87
CA LYS A 271 -38.57 -12.61 24.55
C LYS A 271 -37.38 -13.56 24.41
N ALA A 272 -36.17 -13.12 24.77
CA ALA A 272 -34.97 -13.95 24.67
C ALA A 272 -35.03 -15.20 25.58
N ILE A 273 -35.50 -15.02 26.82
CA ILE A 273 -35.67 -16.12 27.79
C ILE A 273 -36.73 -17.11 27.30
N SER A 274 -37.85 -16.63 26.75
CA SER A 274 -38.95 -17.49 26.28
C SER A 274 -38.59 -18.36 25.08
N GLN A 275 -37.49 -18.06 24.38
CA GLN A 275 -37.00 -18.85 23.24
C GLN A 275 -36.06 -19.99 23.65
N LEU A 276 -35.66 -20.06 24.92
CA LEU A 276 -34.76 -21.10 25.42
C LEU A 276 -35.49 -22.44 25.61
N ALA A 277 -34.84 -23.53 25.21
CA ALA A 277 -35.34 -24.87 25.46
C ALA A 277 -35.47 -25.12 26.98
N GLY A 278 -36.59 -25.68 27.40
CA GLY A 278 -36.90 -25.93 28.81
C GLY A 278 -37.59 -24.77 29.55
N VAL A 279 -37.76 -23.59 28.94
CA VAL A 279 -38.57 -22.50 29.53
C VAL A 279 -40.03 -22.63 29.10
N ILE A 280 -40.95 -22.72 30.07
CA ILE A 280 -42.39 -22.77 29.81
C ILE A 280 -42.98 -21.35 29.75
N GLN A 281 -42.65 -20.52 30.74
CA GLN A 281 -43.22 -19.18 30.86
C GLN A 281 -42.36 -18.27 31.73
N VAL A 282 -42.23 -16.99 31.34
CA VAL A 282 -41.74 -15.93 32.23
C VAL A 282 -42.96 -15.30 32.93
N LYS A 283 -43.11 -15.50 34.25
CA LYS A 283 -44.26 -14.95 35.01
C LYS A 283 -44.18 -13.43 35.12
N PHE A 284 -43.02 -12.92 35.47
CA PHE A 284 -42.69 -11.50 35.44
C PHE A 284 -41.18 -11.31 35.33
N LEU A 285 -40.78 -10.16 34.79
CA LEU A 285 -39.41 -9.69 34.76
C LEU A 285 -39.42 -8.17 34.94
N HIS A 286 -38.74 -7.71 35.98
CA HIS A 286 -38.56 -6.31 36.32
C HIS A 286 -37.07 -5.97 36.39
N VAL A 287 -36.75 -4.72 36.07
CA VAL A 287 -35.40 -4.19 36.06
C VAL A 287 -35.30 -2.98 36.98
N SER A 288 -34.10 -2.71 37.48
CA SER A 288 -33.79 -1.55 38.31
C SER A 288 -32.38 -1.04 38.02
N SER A 289 -32.19 0.28 38.02
CA SER A 289 -30.86 0.91 37.90
C SER A 289 -30.22 1.28 39.25
N ASP A 290 -31.00 1.28 40.33
CA ASP A 290 -30.54 1.56 41.70
C ASP A 290 -30.51 0.31 42.59
N GLY A 291 -31.05 -0.81 42.10
CA GLY A 291 -31.18 -2.07 42.82
C GLY A 291 -32.31 -2.08 43.85
N VAL A 292 -33.15 -1.03 43.90
CA VAL A 292 -34.22 -0.87 44.89
C VAL A 292 -35.58 -0.75 44.20
N ASN A 293 -35.69 0.12 43.19
CA ASN A 293 -36.94 0.42 42.50
C ASN A 293 -37.07 -0.43 41.23
N PHE A 294 -37.65 -1.63 41.37
CA PHE A 294 -37.90 -2.54 40.25
C PHE A 294 -39.18 -2.18 39.49
N SER A 295 -39.11 -2.13 38.17
CA SER A 295 -40.27 -1.89 37.31
C SER A 295 -40.20 -2.64 35.98
N SER A 296 -41.31 -2.71 35.26
CA SER A 296 -41.40 -3.23 33.90
C SER A 296 -41.13 -2.18 32.80
N LYS A 297 -40.72 -0.96 33.18
CA LYS A 297 -40.46 0.13 32.23
C LYS A 297 -39.03 0.04 31.67
N PRO A 298 -38.79 0.49 30.42
CA PRO A 298 -37.45 0.60 29.88
C PRO A 298 -36.54 1.50 30.74
N ILE A 299 -35.30 1.07 30.96
CA ILE A 299 -34.26 1.88 31.61
C ILE A 299 -33.52 2.65 30.53
N ILE A 300 -33.49 3.97 30.65
CA ILE A 300 -32.69 4.86 29.79
C ILE A 300 -31.23 4.83 30.27
N ILE A 301 -30.30 4.66 29.33
CA ILE A 301 -28.87 4.67 29.61
C ILE A 301 -28.36 6.10 29.54
N GLN A 302 -27.66 6.53 30.59
CA GLN A 302 -27.15 7.89 30.68
C GLN A 302 -26.00 8.13 29.67
N PRO A 303 -25.83 9.36 29.16
CA PRO A 303 -24.69 9.70 28.31
C PRO A 303 -23.36 9.34 28.99
N GLY A 304 -22.46 8.67 28.27
CA GLY A 304 -21.17 8.21 28.81
C GLY A 304 -21.24 6.89 29.58
N TYR A 305 -22.42 6.25 29.63
CA TYR A 305 -22.61 4.93 30.25
C TYR A 305 -22.95 3.85 29.22
N TYR A 306 -22.76 2.61 29.61
CA TYR A 306 -23.26 1.42 28.93
C TYR A 306 -24.07 0.56 29.92
N PRO A 307 -25.11 -0.15 29.46
CA PRO A 307 -25.86 -1.07 30.32
C PRO A 307 -24.99 -2.25 30.73
N TYR A 308 -24.96 -2.56 32.03
CA TYR A 308 -24.15 -3.67 32.54
C TYR A 308 -24.94 -4.49 33.55
N VAL A 309 -24.91 -5.82 33.39
CA VAL A 309 -25.49 -6.76 34.37
C VAL A 309 -24.38 -7.67 34.91
N ASP A 310 -24.17 -7.62 36.21
CA ASP A 310 -23.29 -8.56 36.91
C ASP A 310 -24.12 -9.66 37.56
N ILE A 311 -24.12 -10.86 36.99
CA ILE A 311 -24.87 -12.02 37.51
C ILE A 311 -24.40 -12.44 38.92
N THR A 312 -23.20 -12.03 39.34
CA THR A 312 -22.70 -12.30 40.70
C THR A 312 -23.29 -11.38 41.76
N ASP A 313 -23.89 -10.24 41.36
CA ASP A 313 -24.49 -9.28 42.27
C ASP A 313 -25.70 -9.90 43.00
N THR A 314 -25.72 -9.75 44.32
CA THR A 314 -26.74 -10.27 45.23
C THR A 314 -28.07 -9.52 45.11
N ARG A 315 -28.07 -8.33 44.50
CA ARG A 315 -29.30 -7.57 44.19
C ARG A 315 -30.12 -8.21 43.08
N ASN A 316 -29.55 -9.15 42.31
CA ASN A 316 -30.29 -9.91 41.31
C ASN A 316 -31.10 -11.04 41.96
N ASP A 317 -32.41 -11.02 41.77
CA ASP A 317 -33.39 -11.98 42.30
C ASP A 317 -34.05 -12.73 41.12
N ILE A 318 -33.43 -13.82 40.68
CA ILE A 318 -33.86 -14.61 39.51
C ILE A 318 -34.29 -15.99 40.00
N GLY A 319 -35.59 -16.17 40.22
CA GLY A 319 -36.18 -17.41 40.72
C GLY A 319 -36.66 -18.32 39.59
N ILE A 320 -36.39 -19.62 39.72
CA ILE A 320 -36.90 -20.66 38.81
C ILE A 320 -37.89 -21.58 39.55
N PHE A 321 -39.02 -21.86 38.90
CA PHE A 321 -40.03 -22.81 39.37
C PHE A 321 -40.06 -24.05 38.48
N SER A 322 -39.83 -25.22 39.08
CA SER A 322 -39.96 -26.55 38.47
C SER A 322 -40.80 -27.43 39.41
N ASP A 323 -41.81 -28.14 38.90
CA ASP A 323 -42.70 -29.01 39.69
C ASP A 323 -43.25 -28.37 40.99
N GLN A 324 -43.64 -27.09 40.92
CA GLN A 324 -44.16 -26.30 42.05
C GLN A 324 -43.15 -25.96 43.16
N PHE A 325 -41.88 -26.35 43.04
CA PHE A 325 -40.81 -25.93 43.95
C PHE A 325 -40.00 -24.78 43.37
N GLU A 326 -39.77 -23.76 44.18
CA GLU A 326 -38.90 -22.63 43.84
C GLU A 326 -37.44 -22.98 44.15
N GLN A 327 -36.56 -22.84 43.16
CA GLN A 327 -35.13 -23.02 43.32
C GLN A 327 -34.38 -21.75 42.93
N HIS A 328 -33.50 -21.29 43.83
CA HIS A 328 -32.67 -20.09 43.71
C HIS A 328 -31.16 -20.38 43.71
N SER A 329 -30.75 -21.64 43.58
CA SER A 329 -29.37 -22.05 43.90
C SER A 329 -28.37 -21.74 42.77
N ARG A 330 -27.61 -20.65 42.91
CA ARG A 330 -26.38 -20.35 42.14
C ARG A 330 -25.16 -21.07 42.75
N ASP A 331 -25.21 -22.40 42.79
CA ASP A 331 -24.15 -23.22 43.37
C ASP A 331 -23.00 -23.53 42.38
N ALA A 332 -22.05 -24.37 42.78
CA ALA A 332 -20.87 -24.70 41.97
C ALA A 332 -21.20 -25.28 40.59
N VAL A 333 -22.32 -26.02 40.46
CA VAL A 333 -22.74 -26.61 39.17
C VAL A 333 -23.20 -25.51 38.23
N PHE A 334 -24.05 -24.59 38.71
CA PHE A 334 -24.45 -23.40 37.94
C PHE A 334 -23.23 -22.61 37.46
N TRP A 335 -22.30 -22.27 38.36
CA TRP A 335 -21.14 -21.45 38.01
C TRP A 335 -20.21 -22.13 37.00
N ASN A 336 -20.04 -23.45 37.09
CA ASN A 336 -19.25 -24.20 36.11
C ASN A 336 -19.88 -24.18 34.73
N VAL A 337 -21.20 -24.40 34.62
CA VAL A 337 -21.93 -24.36 33.34
C VAL A 337 -21.94 -22.95 32.77
N PHE A 338 -22.27 -21.95 33.60
CA PHE A 338 -22.28 -20.55 33.19
C PHE A 338 -20.90 -20.09 32.70
N ARG A 339 -19.81 -20.45 33.40
CA ARG A 339 -18.44 -20.16 32.96
C ARG A 339 -18.12 -20.82 31.62
N LYS A 340 -18.46 -22.09 31.44
CA LYS A 340 -18.23 -22.83 30.19
C LYS A 340 -18.98 -22.20 28.99
N ILE A 341 -20.20 -21.72 29.21
CA ILE A 341 -20.97 -20.98 28.18
C ILE A 341 -20.25 -19.68 27.81
N ARG A 342 -19.79 -18.90 28.81
CA ARG A 342 -19.04 -17.65 28.57
C ARG A 342 -17.69 -17.90 27.88
N GLU A 343 -16.96 -18.94 28.27
CA GLU A 343 -15.69 -19.34 27.63
C GLU A 343 -15.90 -19.78 26.19
N THR A 344 -16.95 -20.55 25.90
CA THR A 344 -17.30 -20.97 24.54
C THR A 344 -17.66 -19.77 23.67
N ARG A 345 -18.33 -18.76 24.24
CA ARG A 345 -18.65 -17.48 23.58
C ARG A 345 -17.41 -16.61 23.32
N LYS A 346 -16.43 -16.62 24.24
CA LYS A 346 -15.16 -15.89 24.12
C LYS A 346 -14.06 -16.72 23.41
N ARG A 347 -14.43 -17.76 22.66
CA ARG A 347 -13.45 -18.54 21.89
C ARG A 347 -12.78 -17.61 20.89
N HIS A 348 -11.48 -17.43 21.08
CA HIS A 348 -10.62 -16.91 20.04
C HIS A 348 -10.32 -18.07 19.09
N TYR A 349 -10.61 -17.87 17.81
CA TYR A 349 -10.24 -18.84 16.79
C TYR A 349 -8.77 -18.63 16.44
N THR A 350 -8.09 -19.71 16.05
CA THR A 350 -6.73 -19.61 15.53
C THR A 350 -6.75 -18.72 14.30
N ALA A 351 -5.76 -17.82 14.20
CA ALA A 351 -5.67 -16.73 13.22
C ALA A 351 -5.97 -17.17 11.78
N GLN A 352 -6.34 -16.19 10.93
CA GLN A 352 -6.27 -16.34 9.47
C GLN A 352 -4.92 -16.96 9.14
N GLU A 353 -4.89 -18.11 8.45
CA GLU A 353 -3.67 -18.86 8.19
C GLU A 353 -2.60 -17.93 7.59
N LYS A 354 -1.63 -17.54 8.43
CA LYS A 354 -0.54 -16.63 8.07
C LYS A 354 0.63 -17.47 7.59
N GLY A 355 1.06 -17.25 6.35
CA GLY A 355 2.44 -17.45 5.91
C GLY A 355 3.13 -18.78 6.28
N LEU A 356 2.39 -19.85 6.55
CA LEU A 356 2.92 -21.20 6.78
C LEU A 356 2.73 -21.98 5.50
N THR A 357 3.78 -22.71 5.12
CA THR A 357 3.83 -23.76 4.09
C THR A 357 2.44 -24.13 3.62
N ASP A 358 1.98 -23.46 2.57
CA ASP A 358 0.72 -23.81 1.95
C ASP A 358 0.94 -25.22 1.40
N HIS A 359 0.43 -26.23 2.08
CA HIS A 359 0.48 -27.60 1.57
C HIS A 359 -0.29 -27.70 0.23
N SER A 360 -1.06 -26.68 -0.16
CA SER A 360 -1.62 -26.57 -1.51
C SER A 360 -0.56 -26.28 -2.59
N LEU A 361 0.60 -25.74 -2.19
CA LEU A 361 1.76 -25.48 -3.04
C LEU A 361 2.79 -26.62 -2.96
N GLU A 362 2.28 -27.85 -2.96
CA GLU A 362 3.08 -29.06 -3.11
C GLU A 362 2.69 -29.80 -4.40
N GLY A 363 3.66 -30.50 -4.96
CA GLY A 363 3.47 -31.28 -6.17
C GLY A 363 4.50 -32.39 -6.26
N ALA A 364 4.16 -33.47 -6.95
CA ALA A 364 5.14 -34.50 -7.25
C ALA A 364 6.16 -33.96 -8.25
N TYR A 365 7.45 -33.97 -7.88
CA TYR A 365 8.50 -33.54 -8.79
C TYR A 365 8.54 -34.41 -10.05
N ARG A 366 8.51 -33.77 -11.22
CA ARG A 366 8.80 -34.40 -12.52
C ARG A 366 10.00 -33.70 -13.15
N ASN A 367 10.98 -34.49 -13.59
CA ASN A 367 12.11 -33.95 -14.32
C ASN A 367 11.74 -33.67 -15.79
N SER A 368 11.02 -32.58 -16.03
CA SER A 368 10.53 -32.19 -17.35
C SER A 368 11.65 -31.79 -18.33
N THR A 369 12.84 -31.44 -17.84
CA THR A 369 14.00 -31.12 -18.69
C THR A 369 14.72 -32.36 -19.24
N GLN A 370 14.44 -33.55 -18.70
CA GLN A 370 15.11 -34.77 -19.13
C GLN A 370 14.82 -35.04 -20.61
N TYR A 371 15.88 -35.03 -21.42
CA TYR A 371 15.81 -35.31 -22.84
C TYR A 371 16.38 -36.70 -23.16
N TYR A 372 15.71 -37.42 -24.05
CA TYR A 372 16.19 -38.70 -24.56
C TYR A 372 16.35 -38.55 -26.07
N SER A 373 17.57 -38.75 -26.57
CA SER A 373 17.91 -38.45 -27.97
C SER A 373 17.11 -39.30 -28.94
N LEU A 374 16.55 -38.66 -29.97
CA LEU A 374 15.77 -39.37 -31.00
C LEU A 374 16.63 -40.36 -31.79
N GLN A 375 17.95 -40.16 -31.81
CA GLN A 375 18.91 -41.04 -32.49
C GLN A 375 19.00 -42.46 -31.91
N HIS A 376 18.52 -42.68 -30.69
CA HIS A 376 18.41 -44.03 -30.12
C HIS A 376 17.33 -44.87 -30.82
N PHE A 377 16.33 -44.24 -31.42
CA PHE A 377 15.21 -44.93 -32.07
C PHE A 377 15.47 -45.29 -33.53
N PHE A 378 16.60 -44.83 -34.09
CA PHE A 378 16.98 -45.18 -35.46
C PHE A 378 17.46 -46.62 -35.55
N PRO A 379 17.14 -47.34 -36.66
CA PRO A 379 17.70 -48.66 -36.90
C PRO A 379 19.24 -48.63 -36.89
N ALA A 380 19.88 -49.65 -36.32
CA ALA A 380 21.34 -49.71 -36.16
C ALA A 380 22.13 -49.49 -37.45
N ILE A 381 21.56 -49.85 -38.61
CA ILE A 381 22.16 -49.63 -39.93
C ILE A 381 22.48 -48.15 -40.21
N TYR A 382 21.79 -47.20 -39.59
CA TYR A 382 22.02 -45.76 -39.76
C TYR A 382 23.29 -45.28 -39.05
N GLY A 383 23.78 -46.01 -38.03
CA GLY A 383 25.01 -45.68 -37.30
C GLY A 383 24.94 -44.42 -36.44
N THR A 384 23.73 -43.99 -36.05
CA THR A 384 23.50 -42.77 -35.25
C THR A 384 23.39 -43.03 -33.74
N GLY A 385 23.03 -44.26 -33.34
CA GLY A 385 22.82 -44.66 -31.95
C GLY A 385 24.10 -44.92 -31.15
N GLU A 386 23.96 -45.59 -30.00
CA GLU A 386 25.09 -45.96 -29.13
C GLU A 386 26.02 -46.99 -29.74
N GLU A 387 25.45 -47.94 -30.50
CA GLU A 387 26.20 -48.93 -31.25
C GLU A 387 26.99 -48.24 -32.35
N GLN A 388 28.29 -48.08 -32.13
CA GLN A 388 29.18 -47.52 -33.14
C GLN A 388 29.28 -48.49 -34.32
N LEU A 389 29.37 -47.91 -35.52
CA LEU A 389 29.78 -48.65 -36.71
C LEU A 389 31.08 -49.40 -36.43
N SER A 390 31.19 -50.62 -36.95
CA SER A 390 32.40 -51.44 -36.82
C SER A 390 33.63 -50.64 -37.23
N SER A 391 34.73 -50.80 -36.51
CA SER A 391 36.03 -50.20 -36.86
C SER A 391 36.56 -50.65 -38.22
N HIS A 392 35.95 -51.67 -38.82
CA HIS A 392 36.26 -52.21 -40.15
C HIS A 392 35.44 -51.54 -41.27
N GLU A 393 34.48 -50.67 -40.95
CA GLU A 393 33.71 -49.93 -41.94
C GLU A 393 34.57 -48.92 -42.71
N PRO A 394 34.30 -48.67 -44.00
CA PRO A 394 35.05 -47.70 -44.79
C PRO A 394 34.99 -46.29 -44.17
N PRO A 395 36.07 -45.47 -44.26
CA PRO A 395 36.07 -44.09 -43.75
C PRO A 395 34.90 -43.24 -44.27
N LEU A 396 34.47 -43.46 -45.50
CA LEU A 396 33.31 -42.80 -46.10
C LEU A 396 32.01 -43.14 -45.34
N ARG A 397 31.81 -44.40 -44.93
CA ARG A 397 30.62 -44.83 -44.18
C ARG A 397 30.56 -44.17 -42.81
N ILE A 398 31.72 -44.11 -42.14
CA ILE A 398 31.86 -43.41 -40.86
C ILE A 398 31.56 -41.91 -41.01
N ALA A 399 32.05 -41.28 -42.09
CA ALA A 399 31.78 -39.87 -42.37
C ALA A 399 30.30 -39.60 -42.67
N GLN A 400 29.63 -40.46 -43.44
CA GLN A 400 28.20 -40.36 -43.74
C GLN A 400 27.33 -40.48 -42.48
N ALA A 401 27.66 -41.41 -41.58
CA ALA A 401 26.97 -41.54 -40.30
C ALA A 401 27.13 -40.27 -39.43
N LYS A 402 28.35 -39.70 -39.37
CA LYS A 402 28.59 -38.41 -38.71
C LYS A 402 27.83 -37.25 -39.35
N GLN A 403 27.70 -37.24 -40.67
CA GLN A 403 26.96 -36.21 -41.40
C GLN A 403 25.46 -36.27 -41.09
N LEU A 404 24.85 -37.46 -41.15
CA LEU A 404 23.44 -37.64 -40.77
C LEU A 404 23.22 -37.25 -39.30
N LYS A 405 24.12 -37.67 -38.42
CA LYS A 405 24.08 -37.30 -37.01
C LYS A 405 24.09 -35.78 -36.80
N ALA A 406 25.00 -35.07 -37.49
CA ALA A 406 25.06 -33.61 -37.45
C ALA A 406 23.77 -32.96 -37.99
N TYR A 407 23.17 -33.52 -39.05
CA TYR A 407 21.88 -33.06 -39.57
C TYR A 407 20.75 -33.20 -38.54
N LEU A 408 20.71 -34.31 -37.79
CA LEU A 408 19.70 -34.55 -36.76
C LEU A 408 19.83 -33.63 -35.53
N LEU A 409 21.03 -33.12 -35.24
CA LEU A 409 21.25 -32.20 -34.10
C LEU A 409 20.38 -30.94 -34.16
N PHE A 410 20.02 -30.47 -35.36
CA PHE A 410 19.11 -29.32 -35.50
C PHE A 410 17.74 -29.59 -34.87
N PHE A 411 17.16 -30.75 -35.14
CA PHE A 411 15.88 -31.15 -34.55
C PHE A 411 16.03 -31.47 -33.06
N GLU A 412 17.13 -32.11 -32.68
CA GLU A 412 17.39 -32.47 -31.28
C GLU A 412 17.47 -31.22 -30.39
N GLN A 413 18.13 -30.15 -30.86
CA GLN A 413 18.24 -28.91 -30.11
C GLN A 413 16.87 -28.27 -29.88
N ILE A 414 15.99 -28.24 -30.91
CA ILE A 414 14.63 -27.71 -30.78
C ILE A 414 13.82 -28.49 -29.72
N LEU A 415 13.91 -29.83 -29.75
CA LEU A 415 13.19 -30.69 -28.81
C LEU A 415 13.74 -30.54 -27.38
N ALA A 416 15.07 -30.50 -27.23
CA ALA A 416 15.73 -30.32 -25.95
C ALA A 416 15.45 -28.94 -25.35
N ASP A 417 15.47 -27.88 -26.16
CA ASP A 417 15.19 -26.51 -25.72
C ASP A 417 13.73 -26.34 -25.31
N TYR A 418 12.79 -27.01 -25.98
CA TYR A 418 11.39 -27.05 -25.55
C TYR A 418 11.26 -27.61 -24.12
N LEU A 419 11.92 -28.73 -23.83
CA LEU A 419 11.91 -29.33 -22.49
C LEU A 419 12.65 -28.46 -21.46
N ALA A 420 13.73 -27.80 -21.87
CA ALA A 420 14.43 -26.83 -21.04
C ALA A 420 13.50 -25.65 -20.69
N GLN A 421 12.73 -25.14 -21.65
CA GLN A 421 11.73 -24.10 -21.43
C GLN A 421 10.64 -24.54 -20.46
N LEU A 422 10.11 -25.76 -20.66
CA LEU A 422 9.06 -26.32 -19.82
C LEU A 422 9.52 -26.47 -18.36
N GLY A 423 10.72 -27.01 -18.13
CA GLY A 423 11.25 -27.21 -16.78
C GLY A 423 11.77 -25.95 -16.08
N ASN A 424 11.87 -24.82 -16.79
CA ASN A 424 12.27 -23.54 -16.20
C ASN A 424 11.12 -22.51 -16.15
N LEU A 425 9.87 -22.95 -16.30
CA LEU A 425 8.70 -22.07 -16.33
C LEU A 425 8.60 -21.17 -15.08
N ALA A 426 8.93 -21.69 -13.90
CA ALA A 426 8.93 -20.92 -12.65
C ALA A 426 9.91 -19.72 -12.69
N ALA A 427 11.09 -19.91 -13.29
CA ALA A 427 12.08 -18.82 -13.43
C ALA A 427 11.60 -17.71 -14.38
N VAL A 428 10.85 -18.08 -15.43
CA VAL A 428 10.26 -17.13 -16.39
C VAL A 428 9.32 -16.15 -15.68
N PHE A 429 8.46 -16.62 -14.78
CA PHE A 429 7.50 -15.79 -14.06
C PHE A 429 8.05 -15.15 -12.77
N SER A 430 9.23 -15.58 -12.30
CA SER A 430 9.79 -15.09 -11.04
C SER A 430 10.09 -13.59 -11.04
N PRO A 431 9.52 -12.83 -10.08
CA PRO A 431 9.95 -11.46 -9.79
C PRO A 431 11.26 -11.44 -8.98
N ASP A 432 11.72 -12.57 -8.44
CA ASP A 432 12.97 -12.68 -7.68
C ASP A 432 14.16 -12.85 -8.65
N ILE A 433 14.42 -11.78 -9.40
CA ILE A 433 15.37 -11.71 -10.51
C ILE A 433 16.83 -11.98 -10.12
N ASP A 434 17.16 -11.89 -8.83
CA ASP A 434 18.52 -12.16 -8.33
C ASP A 434 18.71 -13.64 -7.95
N SER A 435 17.62 -14.36 -7.68
CA SER A 435 17.64 -15.78 -7.29
C SER A 435 17.49 -16.76 -8.46
N VAL A 436 17.07 -16.28 -9.64
CA VAL A 436 16.80 -17.11 -10.82
C VAL A 436 17.74 -16.75 -11.98
N PRO A 437 17.99 -17.67 -12.93
CA PRO A 437 18.72 -17.34 -14.15
C PRO A 437 18.05 -16.18 -14.89
N ALA A 438 18.84 -15.19 -15.31
CA ALA A 438 18.37 -14.08 -16.12
C ALA A 438 18.10 -14.53 -17.56
N SER A 439 17.11 -15.40 -17.77
CA SER A 439 16.73 -15.90 -19.09
C SER A 439 15.21 -16.03 -19.19
N THR A 440 14.65 -15.74 -20.37
CA THR A 440 13.26 -16.09 -20.68
C THR A 440 13.13 -17.15 -21.76
N TYR A 441 14.21 -17.38 -22.52
CA TYR A 441 14.41 -18.57 -23.32
C TYR A 441 15.45 -19.47 -22.67
N PHE A 442 15.08 -20.72 -22.43
CA PHE A 442 15.96 -21.71 -21.85
C PHE A 442 16.37 -22.72 -22.92
N SER A 443 17.66 -23.03 -22.94
CA SER A 443 18.26 -24.03 -23.82
C SER A 443 19.07 -25.02 -22.98
N GLN A 444 19.25 -26.24 -23.47
CA GLN A 444 20.11 -27.23 -22.80
C GLN A 444 21.07 -27.92 -23.77
N PRO A 445 22.29 -28.26 -23.31
CA PRO A 445 23.27 -28.90 -24.17
C PRO A 445 22.88 -30.34 -24.51
N LEU A 446 23.17 -30.76 -25.74
CA LEU A 446 22.84 -32.10 -26.24
C LEU A 446 23.84 -33.19 -25.79
N TYR A 447 24.31 -33.16 -24.55
CA TYR A 447 25.34 -34.09 -24.06
C TYR A 447 24.92 -35.55 -24.04
N ASP A 448 23.61 -35.80 -23.97
CA ASP A 448 23.02 -37.14 -23.97
C ASP A 448 22.86 -37.72 -25.39
N VAL A 449 23.16 -36.94 -26.44
CA VAL A 449 23.22 -37.48 -27.80
C VAL A 449 24.43 -38.43 -27.90
N PRO A 450 24.25 -39.69 -28.36
CA PRO A 450 25.33 -40.68 -28.38
C PRO A 450 26.57 -40.15 -29.07
N HIS A 451 27.78 -40.30 -28.54
CA HIS A 451 29.04 -39.89 -29.24
C HIS A 451 29.10 -38.43 -29.76
N VAL A 452 28.25 -37.52 -29.28
CA VAL A 452 28.14 -36.12 -29.77
C VAL A 452 29.43 -35.33 -29.64
N LYS A 453 30.26 -35.66 -28.64
CA LYS A 453 31.54 -34.99 -28.35
C LYS A 453 32.41 -34.82 -29.60
N HIS A 454 32.39 -35.77 -30.53
CA HIS A 454 33.19 -35.73 -31.76
C HIS A 454 32.68 -34.74 -32.83
N LEU A 455 31.48 -34.16 -32.63
CA LEU A 455 30.86 -33.17 -33.51
C LEU A 455 30.88 -31.77 -32.91
N LEU A 456 31.14 -31.64 -31.61
CA LEU A 456 31.20 -30.35 -30.92
C LEU A 456 32.59 -29.74 -31.09
N LYS A 457 32.71 -28.77 -32.00
CA LYS A 457 33.95 -28.01 -32.23
C LYS A 457 34.55 -27.48 -30.93
N ALA A 458 33.69 -26.87 -30.10
CA ALA A 458 34.03 -26.35 -28.77
C ALA A 458 34.71 -27.39 -27.87
N PHE A 459 34.30 -28.67 -27.94
CA PHE A 459 34.97 -29.71 -27.19
C PHE A 459 36.27 -30.17 -27.86
N THR A 460 36.23 -30.46 -29.16
CA THR A 460 37.38 -31.02 -29.89
C THR A 460 38.60 -30.09 -29.88
N GLU A 461 38.38 -28.78 -29.75
CA GLU A 461 39.44 -27.76 -29.69
C GLU A 461 39.80 -27.36 -28.25
N SER A 462 39.03 -27.78 -27.23
CA SER A 462 39.25 -27.35 -25.84
C SER A 462 40.46 -27.98 -25.14
N GLY A 463 40.91 -29.15 -25.60
CA GLY A 463 41.92 -29.97 -24.90
C GLY A 463 41.45 -30.54 -23.55
N LYS A 464 40.20 -30.32 -23.13
CA LYS A 464 39.63 -30.83 -21.88
C LYS A 464 39.19 -32.30 -22.02
N THR A 465 39.09 -33.01 -20.91
CA THR A 465 38.39 -34.31 -20.90
C THR A 465 36.89 -34.10 -21.08
N TRP A 466 36.16 -35.10 -21.59
CA TRP A 466 34.71 -34.97 -21.82
C TRP A 466 33.94 -34.71 -20.52
N GLU A 467 34.37 -35.30 -19.40
CA GLU A 467 33.74 -35.08 -18.11
C GLU A 467 34.00 -33.67 -17.56
N ASP A 468 35.20 -33.13 -17.73
CA ASP A 468 35.50 -31.76 -17.31
C ASP A 468 34.78 -30.73 -18.18
N PHE A 469 34.66 -30.99 -19.49
CA PHE A 469 33.90 -30.15 -20.41
C PHE A 469 32.41 -30.07 -20.03
N LYS A 470 31.78 -31.21 -19.71
CA LYS A 470 30.36 -31.24 -19.28
C LYS A 470 30.11 -30.54 -17.94
N LYS A 471 31.06 -30.63 -17.00
CA LYS A 471 30.95 -30.01 -15.67
C LYS A 471 31.06 -28.49 -15.73
N ASP A 472 31.77 -27.96 -16.72
CA ASP A 472 31.91 -26.53 -16.97
C ASP A 472 30.59 -25.96 -17.50
N LYS A 473 29.87 -25.23 -16.64
CA LYS A 473 28.55 -24.65 -16.96
C LYS A 473 28.61 -23.49 -17.96
N ASP A 474 29.81 -22.97 -18.23
CA ASP A 474 30.04 -21.79 -19.06
C ASP A 474 31.05 -22.08 -20.18
N ASN A 475 31.20 -23.35 -20.56
CA ASN A 475 32.03 -23.71 -21.72
C ASN A 475 31.51 -23.06 -23.01
N ASP A 476 32.38 -22.98 -24.02
CA ASP A 476 32.12 -22.26 -25.27
C ASP A 476 30.85 -22.73 -26.00
N TYR A 477 30.45 -24.00 -25.87
CA TYR A 477 29.21 -24.49 -26.49
C TYR A 477 27.97 -23.96 -25.76
N VAL A 478 27.94 -24.03 -24.43
CA VAL A 478 26.81 -23.54 -23.63
C VAL A 478 26.71 -22.01 -23.74
N SER A 479 27.84 -21.31 -23.72
CA SER A 479 27.89 -19.86 -23.90
C SER A 479 27.35 -19.44 -25.27
N ALA A 480 27.78 -20.10 -26.35
CA ALA A 480 27.25 -19.85 -27.69
C ALA A 480 25.74 -20.11 -27.79
N LEU A 481 25.24 -21.20 -27.18
CA LEU A 481 23.80 -21.48 -27.14
C LEU A 481 23.00 -20.37 -26.45
N ARG A 482 23.47 -19.89 -25.29
CA ARG A 482 22.80 -18.80 -24.55
C ARG A 482 22.79 -17.49 -25.36
N GLU A 483 23.92 -17.13 -25.96
CA GLU A 483 24.04 -15.92 -26.78
C GLU A 483 23.14 -15.96 -28.02
N MET A 484 23.04 -17.12 -28.68
CA MET A 484 22.16 -17.32 -29.83
C MET A 484 20.67 -17.34 -29.46
N SER A 485 20.33 -17.84 -28.26
CA SER A 485 18.94 -17.97 -27.81
C SER A 485 18.33 -16.63 -27.42
N GLU A 486 19.06 -15.81 -26.66
CA GLU A 486 18.50 -14.57 -26.13
C GLU A 486 19.56 -13.51 -25.78
N GLY A 487 19.63 -12.45 -26.59
CA GLY A 487 20.34 -11.23 -26.24
C GLY A 487 19.60 -10.36 -25.20
N ASP A 488 20.31 -9.42 -24.59
CA ASP A 488 19.79 -8.63 -23.46
C ASP A 488 18.53 -7.82 -23.78
N ALA A 489 18.44 -7.21 -24.96
CA ALA A 489 17.26 -6.44 -25.38
C ALA A 489 15.99 -7.31 -25.46
N LEU A 490 16.14 -8.55 -25.96
CA LEU A 490 15.03 -9.50 -26.07
C LEU A 490 14.61 -10.01 -24.69
N TYR A 491 15.59 -10.33 -23.82
CA TYR A 491 15.34 -10.69 -22.42
C TYR A 491 14.53 -9.61 -21.71
N GLN A 492 14.99 -8.36 -21.77
CA GLN A 492 14.31 -7.23 -21.12
C GLN A 492 12.89 -7.05 -21.65
N GLN A 493 12.70 -7.05 -22.97
CA GLN A 493 11.38 -6.88 -23.58
C GLN A 493 10.40 -7.97 -23.11
N ARG A 494 10.84 -9.24 -23.10
CA ARG A 494 10.00 -10.37 -22.73
C ARG A 494 9.70 -10.37 -21.23
N LYS A 495 10.71 -10.17 -20.39
CA LYS A 495 10.56 -10.16 -18.93
C LYS A 495 9.71 -8.97 -18.46
N ILE A 496 9.82 -7.80 -19.08
CA ILE A 496 8.93 -6.65 -18.83
C ILE A 496 7.48 -7.01 -19.15
N ARG A 497 7.21 -7.62 -20.32
CA ARG A 497 5.84 -8.04 -20.69
C ARG A 497 5.26 -9.06 -19.70
N ILE A 498 6.10 -9.96 -19.18
CA ILE A 498 5.69 -10.92 -18.14
C ILE A 498 5.33 -10.18 -16.85
N PHE A 499 6.14 -9.23 -16.40
CA PHE A 499 5.83 -8.45 -15.20
C PHE A 499 4.59 -7.58 -15.36
N ASP A 500 4.37 -6.98 -16.54
CA ASP A 500 3.15 -6.25 -16.84
C ASP A 500 1.91 -7.15 -16.78
N HIS A 501 2.03 -8.39 -17.29
CA HIS A 501 0.97 -9.39 -17.15
C HIS A 501 0.70 -9.75 -15.68
N LEU A 502 1.75 -9.92 -14.86
CA LEU A 502 1.60 -10.22 -13.44
C LEU A 502 0.97 -9.06 -12.66
N LEU A 503 1.39 -7.82 -12.91
CA LEU A 503 0.81 -6.61 -12.31
C LEU A 503 -0.67 -6.42 -12.70
N ALA A 504 -1.01 -6.72 -13.96
CA ALA A 504 -2.37 -6.61 -14.46
C ALA A 504 -3.37 -7.55 -13.75
N ARG A 505 -2.91 -8.68 -13.18
CA ARG A 505 -3.75 -9.56 -12.34
C ARG A 505 -4.34 -8.84 -11.13
N PHE A 506 -3.67 -7.79 -10.66
CA PHE A 506 -4.08 -6.99 -9.52
C PHE A 506 -4.63 -5.61 -9.94
N ASN A 507 -4.96 -5.44 -11.23
CA ASN A 507 -5.41 -4.18 -11.81
C ASN A 507 -4.40 -3.02 -11.61
N ILE A 508 -3.10 -3.33 -11.65
CA ILE A 508 -2.02 -2.35 -11.51
C ILE A 508 -1.37 -2.14 -12.87
N VAL A 509 -1.35 -0.88 -13.31
CA VAL A 509 -0.63 -0.44 -14.51
C VAL A 509 0.46 0.52 -14.06
N VAL A 510 1.69 0.24 -14.47
CA VAL A 510 2.87 1.00 -14.06
C VAL A 510 3.49 1.66 -15.31
N PRO A 511 3.29 2.98 -15.52
CA PRO A 511 3.87 3.68 -16.66
C PRO A 511 5.40 3.64 -16.63
N ARG A 512 6.02 3.41 -17.80
CA ARG A 512 7.48 3.32 -17.95
C ARG A 512 8.21 4.67 -17.82
N TYR A 513 7.50 5.78 -18.02
CA TYR A 513 8.08 7.13 -18.04
C TYR A 513 8.95 7.50 -16.83
N PRO A 514 8.50 7.34 -15.56
CA PRO A 514 9.29 7.76 -14.40
C PRO A 514 10.64 7.04 -14.26
N VAL A 515 10.66 5.72 -14.49
CA VAL A 515 11.89 4.93 -14.42
C VAL A 515 12.82 5.18 -15.60
N SER A 516 12.27 5.40 -16.81
CA SER A 516 13.09 5.70 -17.98
C SER A 516 13.80 7.05 -17.86
N LEU A 517 13.12 8.06 -17.30
CA LEU A 517 13.74 9.36 -17.05
C LEU A 517 14.78 9.28 -15.93
N TYR A 518 14.55 8.42 -14.92
CA TYR A 518 15.51 8.18 -13.85
C TYR A 518 16.80 7.54 -14.39
N ASP A 519 16.66 6.47 -15.18
CA ASP A 519 17.75 5.76 -15.83
C ASP A 519 18.56 6.72 -16.74
N LEU A 520 17.88 7.50 -17.57
CA LEU A 520 18.50 8.48 -18.47
C LEU A 520 19.35 9.53 -17.74
N LEU A 521 18.93 9.98 -16.56
CA LEU A 521 19.59 11.11 -15.87
C LEU A 521 20.63 10.67 -14.85
N TYR A 522 20.46 9.50 -14.22
CA TYR A 522 21.26 9.09 -13.07
C TYR A 522 22.11 7.85 -13.31
N HIS A 523 21.92 7.10 -14.40
CA HIS A 523 22.74 5.94 -14.73
C HIS A 523 23.72 6.24 -15.87
N PRO A 524 24.92 5.62 -15.88
CA PRO A 524 25.86 5.76 -16.98
C PRO A 524 25.33 5.11 -18.27
N PRO A 525 25.43 5.77 -19.45
CA PRO A 525 24.91 5.24 -20.70
C PRO A 525 25.61 3.96 -21.19
N ASP A 526 26.82 3.68 -20.71
CA ASP A 526 27.64 2.55 -21.17
C ASP A 526 27.42 1.25 -20.37
N GLU A 527 26.65 1.29 -19.28
CA GLU A 527 26.39 0.12 -18.44
C GLU A 527 25.24 -0.72 -19.02
N LYS A 528 25.56 -1.55 -20.02
CA LYS A 528 24.60 -2.54 -20.55
C LYS A 528 24.39 -3.66 -19.53
N LEU A 529 23.34 -3.51 -18.72
CA LEU A 529 22.90 -4.54 -17.79
C LEU A 529 21.80 -5.37 -18.43
N ARG A 530 21.96 -6.69 -18.45
CA ARG A 530 20.88 -7.62 -18.82
C ARG A 530 19.63 -7.37 -17.97
N ILE A 531 19.80 -7.12 -16.67
CA ILE A 531 18.74 -6.70 -15.74
C ILE A 531 18.81 -5.17 -15.58
N ASN A 532 17.91 -4.45 -16.25
CA ASN A 532 17.85 -2.99 -16.20
C ASN A 532 17.03 -2.45 -15.01
N CYS A 533 17.03 -1.12 -14.86
CA CYS A 533 16.32 -0.40 -13.80
C CYS A 533 14.79 -0.69 -13.80
N GLU A 534 14.16 -0.73 -14.98
CA GLU A 534 12.72 -1.02 -15.09
C GLU A 534 12.35 -2.42 -14.57
N LEU A 535 13.17 -3.43 -14.87
CA LEU A 535 12.97 -4.79 -14.37
C LEU A 535 13.07 -4.85 -12.85
N ARG A 536 14.13 -4.26 -12.27
CA ARG A 536 14.30 -4.19 -10.80
C ARG A 536 13.12 -3.49 -10.13
N TRP A 537 12.65 -2.41 -10.73
CA TRP A 537 11.54 -1.64 -10.23
C TRP A 537 10.23 -2.45 -10.20
N LYS A 538 9.84 -3.05 -11.34
CA LYS A 538 8.62 -3.87 -11.43
C LYS A 538 8.69 -5.12 -10.57
N ALA A 539 9.85 -5.77 -10.50
CA ALA A 539 10.12 -6.86 -9.57
C ALA A 539 9.88 -6.44 -8.11
N GLY A 540 10.43 -5.30 -7.69
CA GLY A 540 10.25 -4.77 -6.34
C GLY A 540 8.80 -4.46 -5.98
N ILE A 541 8.00 -3.97 -6.94
CA ILE A 541 6.54 -3.77 -6.74
C ILE A 541 5.83 -5.11 -6.53
N LEU A 542 6.08 -6.10 -7.40
CA LEU A 542 5.46 -7.42 -7.33
C LEU A 542 5.79 -8.14 -6.02
N GLN A 543 7.04 -8.06 -5.56
CA GLN A 543 7.48 -8.70 -4.32
C GLN A 543 6.86 -8.06 -3.06
N GLN A 544 6.56 -6.76 -3.09
CA GLN A 544 6.06 -6.00 -1.92
C GLN A 544 4.56 -5.73 -1.99
N LEU A 545 3.86 -6.34 -2.94
CA LEU A 545 2.48 -5.99 -3.28
C LEU A 545 1.50 -6.03 -2.09
N PRO A 546 1.47 -7.08 -1.25
CA PRO A 546 0.56 -7.13 -0.11
C PRO A 546 0.74 -5.96 0.87
N VAL A 547 1.98 -5.57 1.13
CA VAL A 547 2.32 -4.47 2.05
C VAL A 547 1.93 -3.13 1.45
N LEU A 548 2.24 -2.93 0.16
CA LEU A 548 1.95 -1.70 -0.56
C LEU A 548 0.45 -1.43 -0.69
N LEU A 549 -0.34 -2.47 -0.98
CA LEU A 549 -1.80 -2.34 -1.12
C LEU A 549 -2.49 -2.08 0.22
N LYS A 550 -2.07 -2.75 1.30
CA LYS A 550 -2.59 -2.49 2.67
C LYS A 550 -2.34 -1.04 3.12
N GLY A 551 -1.20 -0.47 2.74
CA GLY A 551 -0.80 0.89 3.12
C GLY A 551 -1.36 2.02 2.24
N LYS A 552 -2.13 1.72 1.17
CA LYS A 552 -2.39 2.65 0.07
C LYS A 552 -2.94 4.02 0.48
N ILE A 553 -3.73 4.12 1.55
CA ILE A 553 -4.30 5.39 2.05
C ILE A 553 -3.86 5.74 3.48
N GLN A 554 -2.96 4.94 4.06
CA GLN A 554 -2.48 5.11 5.42
C GLN A 554 -1.71 6.44 5.54
N GLY A 555 -2.14 7.26 6.50
CA GLY A 555 -1.51 8.54 6.82
C GLY A 555 -0.33 8.39 7.78
N TYR A 556 0.30 9.51 8.09
CA TYR A 556 1.42 9.52 9.04
C TYR A 556 0.93 9.31 10.48
N ASN A 557 1.64 8.47 11.23
CA ASN A 557 1.43 8.29 12.67
C ASN A 557 2.20 9.39 13.43
N TYR A 558 1.52 10.50 13.70
CA TYR A 558 2.13 11.64 14.39
C TYR A 558 2.44 11.40 15.87
N MET A 559 2.05 10.25 16.44
CA MET A 559 2.43 9.87 17.80
C MET A 559 3.85 9.28 17.89
N MET A 560 4.46 8.96 16.75
CA MET A 560 5.85 8.51 16.69
C MET A 560 6.77 9.70 16.49
N ASP A 561 7.96 9.65 17.09
CA ASP A 561 8.98 10.66 16.86
C ASP A 561 9.36 10.68 15.36
N PRO A 562 9.21 11.82 14.66
CA PRO A 562 9.57 11.96 13.25
C PRO A 562 11.01 11.52 12.95
N GLU A 563 11.95 11.73 13.88
CA GLU A 563 13.37 11.40 13.70
C GLU A 563 13.67 9.91 13.92
N MET A 564 12.87 9.23 14.74
CA MET A 564 13.02 7.80 15.05
C MET A 564 12.16 6.90 14.17
N SER A 565 11.04 7.41 13.64
CA SER A 565 9.97 6.58 13.05
C SER A 565 10.36 5.87 11.76
N GLY A 566 11.35 6.35 11.00
CA GLY A 566 11.99 5.62 9.89
C GLY A 566 11.08 5.10 8.77
N VAL A 567 9.77 5.32 8.84
CA VAL A 567 8.77 4.69 8.00
C VAL A 567 7.88 5.81 7.46
N PHE A 568 8.04 6.11 6.17
CA PHE A 568 7.09 6.93 5.43
C PHE A 568 5.68 6.35 5.61
N SER A 569 4.66 7.21 5.64
CA SER A 569 3.27 6.72 5.63
C SER A 569 3.04 5.74 4.47
N GLY A 570 2.14 4.76 4.63
CA GLY A 570 1.89 3.77 3.59
C GLY A 570 1.52 4.42 2.24
N TYR A 571 0.74 5.50 2.27
CA TYR A 571 0.41 6.27 1.07
C TYR A 571 1.66 6.85 0.39
N GLN A 572 2.59 7.41 1.17
CA GLN A 572 3.83 7.96 0.62
C GLN A 572 4.74 6.87 0.04
N GLN A 573 4.83 5.70 0.68
CA GLN A 573 5.58 4.56 0.13
C GLN A 573 4.98 4.10 -1.20
N TRP A 574 3.65 4.03 -1.29
CA TRP A 574 2.96 3.69 -2.54
C TRP A 574 3.32 4.64 -3.67
N ILE A 575 3.24 5.95 -3.44
CA ILE A 575 3.59 6.95 -4.46
C ILE A 575 5.08 6.91 -4.81
N TYR A 576 5.97 6.73 -3.83
CA TYR A 576 7.42 6.59 -4.09
C TYR A 576 7.71 5.40 -4.98
N LYS A 577 7.07 4.25 -4.72
CA LYS A 577 7.17 3.10 -5.62
C LYS A 577 6.64 3.44 -7.01
N MET A 578 5.47 4.06 -7.15
CA MET A 578 4.90 4.38 -8.48
C MET A 578 5.71 5.43 -9.27
N LEU A 579 6.46 6.30 -8.60
CA LEU A 579 7.34 7.30 -9.22
C LEU A 579 8.80 6.83 -9.39
N HIS A 580 9.13 5.63 -8.91
CA HIS A 580 10.50 5.16 -8.79
C HIS A 580 11.39 6.21 -8.08
N ILE A 581 10.97 6.61 -6.87
CA ILE A 581 11.77 7.45 -5.97
C ILE A 581 12.48 6.52 -4.99
N GLU A 582 13.78 6.36 -5.17
CA GLU A 582 14.64 5.52 -4.35
C GLU A 582 15.19 6.32 -3.18
N ARG A 583 14.38 6.50 -2.14
CA ARG A 583 14.78 7.22 -0.93
C ARG A 583 14.57 6.35 0.31
N ASP A 584 15.63 6.22 1.10
CA ASP A 584 15.62 5.45 2.35
C ASP A 584 16.05 6.28 3.57
N VAL A 585 16.00 7.62 3.48
CA VAL A 585 16.68 8.51 4.44
C VAL A 585 15.72 9.37 5.25
N LYS A 586 15.95 9.37 6.57
CA LYS A 586 15.30 10.10 7.68
C LYS A 586 15.51 11.63 7.69
N GLN A 587 16.19 12.18 6.69
CA GLN A 587 16.70 13.56 6.71
C GLN A 587 15.89 14.50 5.79
N PRO A 588 15.93 15.83 6.07
CA PRO A 588 15.40 16.85 5.19
C PRO A 588 15.87 16.69 3.73
N LEU A 589 15.04 17.05 2.74
CA LEU A 589 15.41 17.05 1.32
C LEU A 589 16.61 17.97 1.05
N THR A 590 16.77 19.04 1.84
CA THR A 590 17.89 19.98 1.70
C THR A 590 19.20 19.52 2.37
N ALA A 591 19.17 18.46 3.17
CA ALA A 591 20.35 18.00 3.92
C ALA A 591 21.49 17.49 3.02
N VAL A 592 21.19 17.14 1.76
CA VAL A 592 22.20 16.71 0.77
C VAL A 592 23.24 17.80 0.46
N PHE A 593 22.91 19.07 0.70
CA PHE A 593 23.78 20.22 0.45
C PHE A 593 24.74 20.53 1.60
N ASP A 594 24.65 19.82 2.72
CA ASP A 594 25.51 20.02 3.89
C ASP A 594 26.73 19.08 3.91
N ARG A 595 27.09 18.44 2.78
CA ARG A 595 28.21 17.46 2.66
C ARG A 595 29.57 18.14 2.37
N ASP A 596 30.64 17.67 3.02
CA ASP A 596 31.98 18.32 3.12
C ASP A 596 32.77 18.57 1.80
N HIS A 597 32.33 18.04 0.65
CA HIS A 597 33.15 17.97 -0.58
C HIS A 597 32.63 18.80 -1.76
N LEU A 598 31.60 19.63 -1.54
CA LEU A 598 30.95 20.43 -2.59
C LEU A 598 30.86 21.90 -2.19
N ASP A 599 31.63 22.77 -2.83
CA ASP A 599 31.55 24.22 -2.62
C ASP A 599 30.46 24.83 -3.52
N MET A 600 29.22 24.79 -3.04
CA MET A 600 28.06 25.45 -3.66
C MET A 600 27.45 26.46 -2.70
N SER A 601 27.54 27.74 -3.05
CA SER A 601 26.86 28.81 -2.30
C SER A 601 25.53 29.17 -2.96
N VAL A 602 24.43 28.71 -2.34
CA VAL A 602 23.06 29.10 -2.72
C VAL A 602 22.72 30.42 -2.03
N SER A 603 23.28 31.55 -2.47
CA SER A 603 22.91 32.86 -1.90
C SER A 603 22.99 34.01 -2.92
N GLY A 604 22.10 35.00 -2.75
CA GLY A 604 22.07 36.25 -3.51
C GLY A 604 22.96 37.36 -2.93
N ALA A 605 24.03 37.02 -2.19
CA ALA A 605 25.00 37.99 -1.73
C ALA A 605 25.97 38.39 -2.85
N TRP A 606 26.38 39.65 -2.87
CA TRP A 606 27.33 40.19 -3.86
C TRP A 606 28.75 39.71 -3.53
N HIS A 607 29.40 39.06 -4.51
CA HIS A 607 30.73 38.48 -4.40
C HIS A 607 31.70 39.10 -5.42
N PRO A 608 33.03 39.04 -5.17
CA PRO A 608 34.04 39.63 -6.05
C PRO A 608 33.89 39.14 -7.49
N VAL A 609 34.14 40.04 -8.44
CA VAL A 609 34.05 39.76 -9.88
C VAL A 609 34.99 38.59 -10.21
N PRO A 610 34.47 37.47 -10.76
CA PRO A 610 35.31 36.33 -11.11
C PRO A 610 36.41 36.75 -12.09
N ILE A 611 37.60 36.18 -11.94
CA ILE A 611 38.73 36.49 -12.84
C ILE A 611 38.47 35.76 -14.15
N ALA A 612 38.04 36.52 -15.17
CA ALA A 612 37.91 36.01 -16.53
C ALA A 612 39.31 35.72 -17.10
N LYS A 613 39.58 34.45 -17.38
CA LYS A 613 40.79 33.99 -18.07
C LYS A 613 40.45 33.56 -19.50
N GLN A 614 41.44 33.63 -20.38
CA GLN A 614 41.33 33.21 -21.77
C GLN A 614 42.34 32.10 -22.05
N LEU A 615 41.87 30.97 -22.57
CA LEU A 615 42.71 29.87 -23.07
C LEU A 615 42.53 29.73 -24.59
N GLN A 616 43.62 29.39 -25.29
CA GLN A 616 43.57 29.02 -26.71
C GLN A 616 43.62 27.51 -26.83
N VAL A 617 42.57 26.90 -27.39
CA VAL A 617 42.49 25.45 -27.56
C VAL A 617 42.15 25.16 -29.02
N ASN A 618 43.05 24.52 -29.75
CA ASN A 618 42.86 24.17 -31.17
C ASN A 618 42.43 25.35 -32.08
N GLY A 619 42.87 26.59 -31.76
CA GLY A 619 42.51 27.81 -32.49
C GLY A 619 41.20 28.48 -32.04
N GLU A 620 40.49 27.94 -31.03
CA GLU A 620 39.33 28.55 -30.38
C GLU A 620 39.75 29.30 -29.11
N SER A 621 39.27 30.54 -28.92
CA SER A 621 39.44 31.30 -27.68
C SER A 621 38.33 30.97 -26.69
N ILE A 622 38.67 30.30 -25.60
CA ILE A 622 37.75 29.93 -24.53
C ILE A 622 37.88 30.92 -23.37
N TRP A 623 36.80 31.66 -23.13
CA TRP A 623 36.66 32.53 -21.96
C TRP A 623 36.01 31.77 -20.83
N PHE A 624 36.68 31.75 -19.67
CA PHE A 624 36.18 31.09 -18.49
C PHE A 624 36.46 31.86 -17.21
N ASN A 625 35.58 31.69 -16.23
CA ASN A 625 35.77 32.18 -14.88
C ASN A 625 36.55 31.15 -14.06
N ASP A 626 37.58 31.61 -13.36
CA ASP A 626 38.44 30.77 -12.53
C ASP A 626 38.47 31.26 -11.09
N ASP A 627 37.65 30.61 -10.26
CA ASP A 627 37.55 30.88 -8.83
C ASP A 627 38.27 29.81 -7.98
N ILE A 628 39.02 28.89 -8.62
CA ILE A 628 39.68 27.76 -7.95
C ILE A 628 41.06 28.18 -7.44
N PRO A 629 41.30 28.18 -6.12
CA PRO A 629 42.61 28.50 -5.55
C PRO A 629 43.65 27.42 -5.88
N ASP A 630 44.93 27.79 -5.97
CA ASP A 630 46.01 26.84 -6.31
C ASP A 630 46.14 25.70 -5.28
N THR A 631 45.72 25.91 -4.03
CA THR A 631 45.66 24.88 -2.99
C THR A 631 44.64 23.78 -3.27
N ALA A 632 43.70 24.00 -4.19
CA ALA A 632 42.66 23.04 -4.58
C ALA A 632 43.05 22.21 -5.82
N ILE A 633 44.21 22.47 -6.44
CA ILE A 633 44.73 21.66 -7.56
C ILE A 633 45.03 20.24 -7.07
N ASP A 634 44.66 19.23 -7.86
CA ASP A 634 44.77 17.79 -7.55
C ASP A 634 43.96 17.33 -6.33
N THR A 635 43.12 18.18 -5.75
CA THR A 635 42.25 17.81 -4.64
C THR A 635 40.97 17.12 -5.13
N LYS A 636 40.22 16.54 -4.19
CA LYS A 636 38.89 15.97 -4.46
C LYS A 636 37.75 16.99 -4.32
N GLN A 637 38.07 18.29 -4.15
CA GLN A 637 37.07 19.34 -4.03
C GLN A 637 36.63 19.82 -5.42
N TYR A 638 35.33 20.09 -5.57
CA TYR A 638 34.75 20.63 -6.80
C TYR A 638 34.19 22.02 -6.52
N HIS A 639 34.46 22.94 -7.44
CA HIS A 639 34.04 24.33 -7.30
C HIS A 639 33.05 24.67 -8.40
N PHE A 640 31.78 24.78 -8.05
CA PHE A 640 30.76 25.24 -8.98
C PHE A 640 30.47 26.74 -8.80
N GLY A 641 30.83 27.33 -7.66
CA GLY A 641 30.54 28.72 -7.35
C GLY A 641 29.03 28.99 -7.33
N HIS A 642 28.60 30.11 -7.90
CA HIS A 642 27.19 30.49 -8.02
C HIS A 642 26.53 29.91 -9.28
N GLN A 643 26.23 28.62 -9.28
CA GLN A 643 25.42 28.05 -10.35
C GLN A 643 23.92 28.17 -10.05
N PRO A 644 23.08 28.34 -11.09
CA PRO A 644 21.65 28.15 -10.95
C PRO A 644 21.32 26.70 -10.58
N ILE A 645 20.12 26.48 -10.03
CA ILE A 645 19.58 25.15 -9.69
C ILE A 645 19.62 24.17 -10.88
N SER A 646 19.62 24.67 -12.11
CA SER A 646 19.76 23.87 -13.32
C SER A 646 21.09 23.12 -13.44
N LEU A 647 22.07 23.39 -12.57
CA LEU A 647 23.28 22.58 -12.45
C LEU A 647 22.96 21.10 -12.23
N LEU A 648 21.97 20.76 -11.39
CA LEU A 648 21.65 19.35 -11.15
C LEU A 648 21.02 18.67 -12.38
N LYS A 649 20.40 19.46 -13.28
CA LYS A 649 19.84 18.96 -14.54
C LYS A 649 20.91 18.84 -15.63
N PHE A 650 21.72 19.88 -15.82
CA PHE A 650 22.66 19.98 -16.95
C PHE A 650 24.09 19.52 -16.60
N GLY A 651 24.50 19.65 -15.34
CA GLY A 651 25.79 19.16 -14.84
C GLY A 651 25.87 17.64 -14.72
N ALA A 652 24.74 16.92 -14.82
CA ALA A 652 24.74 15.48 -14.94
C ALA A 652 25.11 15.00 -16.36
N ASP A 653 25.13 15.89 -17.36
CA ASP A 653 25.39 15.57 -18.76
C ASP A 653 26.84 15.96 -19.14
N GLN A 654 27.62 14.94 -19.49
CA GLN A 654 29.03 15.09 -19.87
C GLN A 654 29.24 16.02 -21.08
N SER A 655 28.24 16.17 -21.97
CA SER A 655 28.33 17.06 -23.13
C SER A 655 28.45 18.54 -22.77
N ASN A 656 28.11 18.91 -21.52
CA ASN A 656 28.24 20.28 -21.00
C ASN A 656 29.62 20.57 -20.42
N TYR A 657 30.58 19.65 -20.55
CA TYR A 657 31.94 19.78 -20.04
C TYR A 657 33.00 19.77 -21.15
N ARG A 658 34.14 20.42 -20.88
CA ARG A 658 35.35 20.34 -21.71
C ARG A 658 36.57 20.23 -20.80
N ILE A 659 37.54 19.38 -21.16
CA ILE A 659 38.85 19.35 -20.51
C ILE A 659 39.82 20.07 -21.43
N VAL A 660 40.50 21.09 -20.91
CA VAL A 660 41.45 21.93 -21.65
C VAL A 660 42.79 21.95 -20.94
N GLU A 661 43.88 22.00 -21.69
CA GLU A 661 45.24 22.13 -21.15
C GLU A 661 45.58 23.61 -21.00
N ASP A 662 46.05 24.01 -19.82
CA ASP A 662 46.68 25.30 -19.58
C ASP A 662 48.20 25.12 -19.66
N GLU A 663 48.74 25.21 -20.87
CA GLU A 663 50.17 25.04 -21.16
C GLU A 663 51.05 26.02 -20.37
N ALA A 664 50.52 27.22 -20.04
CA ALA A 664 51.28 28.23 -19.33
C ALA A 664 51.54 27.86 -17.87
N ASN A 665 50.62 27.11 -17.25
CA ASN A 665 50.69 26.76 -15.83
C ASN A 665 50.89 25.24 -15.57
N GLY A 666 50.86 24.40 -16.61
CA GLY A 666 51.20 22.97 -16.52
C GLY A 666 50.13 22.11 -15.86
N TYR A 667 48.85 22.40 -16.10
CA TYR A 667 47.73 21.60 -15.63
C TYR A 667 46.56 21.57 -16.62
N TYR A 668 45.65 20.61 -16.43
CA TYR A 668 44.38 20.46 -17.12
C TYR A 668 43.25 21.08 -16.29
N VAL A 669 42.37 21.84 -16.96
CA VAL A 669 41.19 22.47 -16.37
C VAL A 669 39.94 21.77 -16.87
N VAL A 670 39.08 21.34 -15.95
CA VAL A 670 37.72 20.86 -16.26
C VAL A 670 36.79 22.05 -16.30
N LEU A 671 36.24 22.37 -17.46
CA LEU A 671 35.32 23.48 -17.69
C LEU A 671 33.89 22.98 -17.79
N TYR A 672 32.95 23.68 -17.15
CA TYR A 672 31.51 23.46 -17.25
C TYR A 672 30.80 24.67 -17.89
N LYS A 673 29.77 24.42 -18.68
CA LYS A 673 28.88 25.46 -19.19
C LYS A 673 27.47 24.90 -19.42
N ALA A 674 26.49 25.48 -18.74
CA ALA A 674 25.09 25.11 -18.95
C ALA A 674 24.59 25.60 -20.34
N PRO A 675 23.59 24.93 -20.94
CA PRO A 675 22.93 25.42 -22.14
C PRO A 675 22.42 26.86 -21.96
N GLY A 676 22.77 27.74 -22.91
CA GLY A 676 22.40 29.15 -22.89
C GLY A 676 23.32 30.07 -22.08
N GLN A 677 24.31 29.54 -21.34
CA GLN A 677 25.38 30.36 -20.76
C GLN A 677 26.44 30.69 -21.83
N HIS A 678 27.01 31.91 -21.74
CA HIS A 678 28.03 32.38 -22.68
C HIS A 678 29.47 32.17 -22.19
N THR A 679 29.67 32.02 -20.89
CA THR A 679 30.98 31.86 -20.25
C THR A 679 31.14 30.47 -19.64
N TRP A 680 32.33 29.89 -19.78
CA TRP A 680 32.69 28.65 -19.10
C TRP A 680 33.09 28.92 -17.65
N HIS A 681 33.01 27.91 -16.79
CA HIS A 681 33.46 27.98 -15.39
C HIS A 681 34.43 26.84 -15.11
N ALA A 682 35.56 27.13 -14.48
CA ALA A 682 36.47 26.10 -14.00
C ALA A 682 35.82 25.35 -12.83
N ALA A 683 35.70 24.03 -12.97
CA ALA A 683 35.10 23.15 -11.97
C ALA A 683 36.14 22.35 -11.16
N ALA A 684 37.26 21.99 -11.80
CA ALA A 684 38.40 21.30 -11.18
C ALA A 684 39.71 21.57 -11.97
N LYS A 685 40.86 21.40 -11.31
CA LYS A 685 42.21 21.52 -11.91
C LYS A 685 43.08 20.34 -11.50
N HIS A 686 43.74 19.71 -12.46
CA HIS A 686 44.62 18.56 -12.22
C HIS A 686 45.89 18.64 -13.06
N ARG A 687 47.03 18.21 -12.52
CA ARG A 687 48.31 18.22 -13.25
C ARG A 687 48.38 17.22 -14.40
N ASP A 688 47.58 16.16 -14.34
CA ASP A 688 47.52 15.13 -15.37
C ASP A 688 46.10 14.97 -15.94
N ARG A 689 46.04 14.52 -17.20
CA ARG A 689 44.79 14.41 -17.95
C ARG A 689 43.88 13.30 -17.42
N GLU A 690 44.44 12.21 -16.90
CA GLU A 690 43.66 11.11 -16.33
C GLU A 690 42.96 11.55 -15.04
N GLY A 691 43.64 12.32 -14.19
CA GLY A 691 43.10 12.97 -13.01
C GLY A 691 41.95 13.91 -13.34
N ALA A 692 42.07 14.72 -14.39
CA ALA A 692 40.98 15.59 -14.86
C ALA A 692 39.75 14.80 -15.36
N ILE A 693 39.96 13.68 -16.07
CA ILE A 693 38.87 12.79 -16.53
C ILE A 693 38.19 12.10 -15.33
N ALA A 694 38.98 11.58 -14.39
CA ALA A 694 38.48 10.95 -13.18
C ALA A 694 37.67 11.95 -12.34
N ALA A 695 38.16 13.18 -12.20
CA ALA A 695 37.46 14.26 -11.50
C ALA A 695 36.14 14.61 -12.19
N LEU A 696 36.10 14.71 -13.52
CA LEU A 696 34.88 14.94 -14.29
C LEU A 696 33.84 13.85 -14.02
N HIS A 697 34.20 12.57 -14.15
CA HIS A 697 33.27 11.47 -13.91
C HIS A 697 32.79 11.42 -12.46
N GLN A 698 33.67 11.65 -11.49
CA GLN A 698 33.32 11.66 -10.08
C GLN A 698 32.37 12.83 -9.74
N MET A 699 32.62 14.00 -10.32
CA MET A 699 31.79 15.19 -10.16
C MET A 699 30.38 14.99 -10.73
N ILE A 700 30.26 14.48 -11.97
CA ILE A 700 28.97 14.13 -12.58
C ILE A 700 28.22 13.13 -11.67
N ARG A 701 28.90 12.08 -11.21
CA ARG A 701 28.31 11.08 -10.32
C ARG A 701 27.81 11.68 -9.00
N HIS A 702 28.58 12.58 -8.40
CA HIS A 702 28.13 13.28 -7.19
C HIS A 702 26.90 14.17 -7.43
N LEU A 703 26.84 14.90 -8.55
CA LEU A 703 25.65 15.68 -8.90
C LEU A 703 24.42 14.80 -9.12
N GLN A 704 24.58 13.65 -9.78
CA GLN A 704 23.53 12.65 -9.95
C GLN A 704 23.04 12.11 -8.60
N VAL A 705 23.96 11.75 -7.70
CA VAL A 705 23.62 11.28 -6.34
C VAL A 705 22.91 12.37 -5.55
N ILE A 706 23.40 13.61 -5.54
CA ILE A 706 22.73 14.74 -4.86
C ILE A 706 21.33 14.94 -5.42
N SER A 707 21.17 14.85 -6.74
CA SER A 707 19.89 15.00 -7.40
C SER A 707 18.92 13.87 -7.03
N ALA A 708 19.35 12.61 -7.10
CA ALA A 708 18.53 11.45 -6.75
C ALA A 708 18.16 11.45 -5.24
N ASP A 709 19.13 11.71 -4.35
CA ASP A 709 18.92 11.82 -2.90
C ASP A 709 18.01 13.01 -2.53
N SER A 710 17.85 13.99 -3.43
CA SER A 710 16.94 15.12 -3.25
C SER A 710 15.49 14.82 -3.64
N GLU A 711 15.21 13.70 -4.30
CA GLU A 711 13.86 13.36 -4.72
C GLU A 711 13.01 12.90 -3.53
N GLY A 712 11.74 13.28 -3.57
CA GLY A 712 10.76 13.02 -2.50
C GLY A 712 9.73 14.14 -2.40
N PHE A 713 8.85 14.03 -1.41
CA PHE A 713 7.88 15.08 -1.09
C PHE A 713 7.42 14.99 0.36
N TYR A 714 6.83 16.08 0.84
CA TYR A 714 6.14 16.14 2.14
C TYR A 714 4.64 16.24 1.95
N ILE A 715 3.89 15.65 2.88
CA ILE A 715 2.43 15.75 2.94
C ILE A 715 2.05 16.63 4.14
N VAL A 716 1.25 17.66 3.87
CA VAL A 716 0.62 18.47 4.91
C VAL A 716 -0.89 18.20 4.91
N GLU A 717 -1.37 17.53 5.95
CA GLU A 717 -2.79 17.25 6.15
C GLU A 717 -3.48 18.43 6.83
N HIS A 718 -4.48 19.01 6.17
CA HIS A 718 -5.17 20.17 6.69
C HIS A 718 -5.97 19.84 7.95
N THR A 719 -6.52 18.62 8.05
CA THR A 719 -7.23 18.13 9.25
C THR A 719 -6.36 18.22 10.51
N LEU A 720 -5.05 17.96 10.39
CA LEU A 720 -4.12 18.01 11.52
C LEU A 720 -3.78 19.44 11.98
N LEU A 721 -4.04 20.45 11.14
CA LEU A 721 -3.84 21.86 11.46
C LEU A 721 -5.04 22.48 12.16
N LYS A 722 -6.12 21.73 12.38
CA LYS A 722 -7.32 22.21 13.06
C LYS A 722 -7.10 22.21 14.58
N PRO A 723 -7.59 23.21 15.35
CA PRO A 723 -7.68 23.07 16.79
C PRO A 723 -8.54 21.85 17.15
N THR A 724 -8.35 21.27 18.33
CA THR A 724 -9.24 20.17 18.75
C THR A 724 -10.66 20.68 18.92
N LEU A 725 -11.67 19.82 18.76
CA LEU A 725 -13.07 20.23 18.86
C LEU A 725 -13.46 20.75 20.27
N ARG A 726 -12.66 20.39 21.29
CA ARG A 726 -12.82 20.83 22.68
C ARG A 726 -12.24 22.21 22.96
N MET A 727 -11.49 22.79 22.03
CA MET A 727 -10.92 24.12 22.18
C MET A 727 -11.94 25.18 21.80
N ARG A 728 -11.94 26.29 22.54
CA ARG A 728 -12.76 27.46 22.24
C ARG A 728 -12.19 28.24 21.06
N ALA A 729 -12.33 27.67 19.86
CA ALA A 729 -11.77 28.18 18.62
C ALA A 729 -12.78 28.20 17.48
N TYR A 730 -14.06 27.89 17.72
CA TYR A 730 -15.09 27.81 16.68
C TYR A 730 -16.08 28.98 16.79
N GLY A 731 -16.32 29.64 15.66
CA GLY A 731 -17.19 30.81 15.55
C GLY A 731 -18.05 30.78 14.30
N PHE A 732 -18.98 31.73 14.22
CA PHE A 732 -19.80 31.96 13.04
C PHE A 732 -20.20 33.43 12.92
N ARG A 733 -20.57 33.85 11.71
CA ARG A 733 -21.14 35.17 11.42
C ARG A 733 -22.21 35.11 10.33
N LEU A 734 -23.18 35.99 10.44
CA LEU A 734 -24.29 36.15 9.50
C LEU A 734 -24.08 37.38 8.62
N LEU A 735 -24.13 37.18 7.31
CA LEU A 735 -24.05 38.23 6.30
C LEU A 735 -25.41 38.42 5.61
N SER A 736 -25.78 39.69 5.41
CA SER A 736 -26.96 40.12 4.64
C SER A 736 -26.84 39.88 3.13
N PHE A 737 -27.90 40.18 2.38
CA PHE A 737 -27.94 40.15 0.90
C PHE A 737 -26.86 40.99 0.22
N GLY A 738 -26.42 42.08 0.85
CA GLY A 738 -25.35 42.96 0.34
C GLY A 738 -23.97 42.62 0.87
N GLY A 739 -23.80 41.51 1.60
CA GLY A 739 -22.53 41.15 2.26
C GLY A 739 -22.21 41.97 3.52
N ARG A 740 -23.13 42.83 3.99
CA ARG A 740 -23.00 43.52 5.28
C ARG A 740 -23.10 42.52 6.43
N LEU A 741 -22.18 42.60 7.39
CA LEU A 741 -22.18 41.82 8.63
C LEU A 741 -23.36 42.24 9.51
N LEU A 742 -24.21 41.29 9.88
CA LEU A 742 -25.40 41.54 10.71
C LEU A 742 -25.21 41.06 12.14
N LEU A 743 -24.63 39.88 12.31
CA LEU A 743 -24.49 39.20 13.59
C LEU A 743 -23.22 38.35 13.60
N GLU A 744 -22.51 38.33 14.72
CA GLU A 744 -21.33 37.48 14.93
C GLU A 744 -21.35 36.87 16.34
N LEU A 745 -20.82 35.65 16.49
CA LEU A 745 -20.68 35.04 17.80
C LEU A 745 -19.72 35.87 18.68
N ARG A 746 -20.14 36.21 19.90
CA ARG A 746 -19.39 37.16 20.75
C ARG A 746 -18.03 36.65 21.20
N LEU A 747 -17.95 35.36 21.51
CA LEU A 747 -16.76 34.70 22.02
C LEU A 747 -16.65 33.36 21.33
N MET A 748 -15.43 32.96 20.97
CA MET A 748 -15.19 31.63 20.42
C MET A 748 -15.68 30.55 21.39
N ARG A 749 -16.25 29.49 20.82
CA ARG A 749 -16.85 28.37 21.55
C ARG A 749 -16.17 27.07 21.18
N THR A 750 -16.38 26.03 21.98
CA THR A 750 -16.09 24.68 21.51
C THR A 750 -16.97 24.34 20.32
N PHE A 751 -16.61 23.32 19.56
CA PHE A 751 -17.42 22.91 18.41
C PHE A 751 -18.87 22.59 18.82
N GLU A 752 -19.05 21.77 19.86
CA GLU A 752 -20.37 21.36 20.36
C GLU A 752 -21.18 22.54 20.95
N GLU A 753 -20.53 23.45 21.68
CA GLU A 753 -21.16 24.68 22.17
C GLU A 753 -21.65 25.55 20.99
N ARG A 754 -20.83 25.70 19.94
CA ARG A 754 -21.21 26.45 18.72
C ARG A 754 -22.40 25.81 18.02
N GLU A 755 -22.37 24.49 17.80
CA GLU A 755 -23.48 23.76 17.14
C GLU A 755 -24.77 23.89 17.94
N SER A 756 -24.70 23.85 19.27
CA SER A 756 -25.86 24.05 20.15
C SER A 756 -26.44 25.46 20.04
N ILE A 757 -25.59 26.49 19.92
CA ILE A 757 -26.04 27.88 19.73
C ILE A 757 -26.69 28.04 18.36
N LEU A 758 -26.08 27.49 17.29
CA LEU A 758 -26.62 27.52 15.93
C LEU A 758 -27.99 26.84 15.86
N LYS A 759 -28.15 25.71 16.56
CA LYS A 759 -29.43 25.01 16.65
C LYS A 759 -30.52 25.89 17.22
N ARG A 760 -30.27 26.47 18.39
CA ARG A 760 -31.21 27.43 18.99
C ARG A 760 -31.47 28.62 18.06
N LEU A 761 -30.43 29.13 17.39
CA LEU A 761 -30.54 30.27 16.49
C LEU A 761 -31.41 29.98 15.27
N LEU A 762 -31.38 28.77 14.71
CA LEU A 762 -32.09 28.43 13.48
C LEU A 762 -33.47 27.80 13.73
N GLU A 763 -33.70 27.18 14.90
CA GLU A 763 -35.00 26.62 15.27
C GLU A 763 -35.95 27.66 15.90
N THR A 764 -35.42 28.80 16.33
CA THR A 764 -36.21 29.88 16.94
C THR A 764 -36.98 30.68 15.90
N ASN A 765 -38.28 30.89 16.12
CA ASN A 765 -39.12 31.74 15.25
C ASN A 765 -38.94 33.23 15.58
N TRP A 766 -37.89 33.83 15.02
CA TRP A 766 -37.53 35.23 15.25
C TRP A 766 -38.53 36.24 14.69
N GLU A 767 -39.22 35.92 13.60
CA GLU A 767 -40.22 36.81 12.97
C GLU A 767 -41.46 37.04 13.85
N ALA A 768 -41.69 36.16 14.83
CA ALA A 768 -42.80 36.26 15.78
C ALA A 768 -42.48 37.12 17.03
N MET A 769 -41.23 37.56 17.20
CA MET A 769 -40.81 38.34 18.37
C MET A 769 -40.80 39.85 18.09
N SER A 770 -40.92 40.65 19.15
CA SER A 770 -40.65 42.09 19.03
C SER A 770 -39.14 42.33 18.79
N PRO A 771 -38.74 43.40 18.06
CA PRO A 771 -37.33 43.74 17.86
C PRO A 771 -36.54 43.86 19.18
N ALA A 772 -37.17 44.37 20.25
CA ALA A 772 -36.54 44.52 21.56
C ALA A 772 -36.27 43.16 22.24
N ASP A 773 -37.24 42.25 22.23
CA ASP A 773 -37.08 40.91 22.83
C ASP A 773 -36.05 40.09 22.05
N MET A 774 -36.11 40.16 20.72
CA MET A 774 -35.13 39.52 19.83
C MET A 774 -33.71 40.03 20.11
N TYR A 775 -33.54 41.36 20.24
CA TYR A 775 -32.25 41.95 20.58
C TYR A 775 -31.73 41.46 21.93
N GLN A 776 -32.59 41.42 22.96
CA GLN A 776 -32.20 40.92 24.29
C GLN A 776 -31.74 39.45 24.25
N GLN A 777 -32.44 38.60 23.51
CA GLN A 777 -32.06 37.19 23.38
C GLN A 777 -30.77 37.01 22.58
N LEU A 778 -30.67 37.63 21.40
CA LEU A 778 -29.50 37.48 20.52
C LEU A 778 -28.22 38.05 21.14
N THR A 779 -28.32 39.15 21.88
CA THR A 779 -27.17 39.74 22.61
C THR A 779 -26.74 38.91 23.81
N THR A 780 -27.34 37.75 24.10
CA THR A 780 -26.78 36.83 25.10
C THR A 780 -25.49 36.18 24.57
N GLU A 781 -25.52 35.69 23.33
CA GLU A 781 -24.41 34.93 22.73
C GLU A 781 -23.72 35.68 21.58
N CYS A 782 -24.38 36.66 20.97
CA CYS A 782 -23.92 37.31 19.76
C CYS A 782 -23.64 38.81 19.94
N LEU A 783 -22.79 39.34 19.07
CA LEU A 783 -22.63 40.76 18.78
C LEU A 783 -23.53 41.10 17.57
N LEU A 784 -24.30 42.17 17.71
CA LEU A 784 -25.22 42.64 16.68
C LEU A 784 -24.70 43.93 16.07
N TYR A 785 -24.72 44.01 14.75
CA TYR A 785 -24.21 45.16 13.97
C TYR A 785 -25.38 46.00 13.47
N THR A 786 -26.15 46.55 14.41
CA THR A 786 -27.34 47.39 14.15
C THR A 786 -27.01 48.88 14.32
N GLN A 787 -27.68 49.76 13.56
CA GLN A 787 -27.58 51.21 13.79
C GLN A 787 -28.85 51.73 14.48
N THR A 788 -28.71 52.73 15.37
CA THR A 788 -29.85 53.26 16.15
C THR A 788 -30.99 53.78 15.27
N ALA A 789 -30.66 54.35 14.10
CA ALA A 789 -31.63 54.88 13.15
C ALA A 789 -32.36 53.79 12.33
N SER A 790 -31.83 52.56 12.28
CA SER A 790 -32.35 51.43 11.50
C SER A 790 -32.63 50.19 12.35
N PHE A 791 -32.69 50.33 13.68
CA PHE A 791 -32.74 49.21 14.61
C PHE A 791 -33.81 48.18 14.26
N ASP A 792 -35.08 48.59 14.15
CA ASP A 792 -36.18 47.67 13.83
C ASP A 792 -36.01 46.99 12.47
N ASN A 793 -35.52 47.73 11.46
CA ASN A 793 -35.26 47.18 10.12
C ASN A 793 -34.10 46.18 10.13
N ASP A 794 -33.02 46.46 10.87
CA ASP A 794 -31.89 45.55 11.02
C ASP A 794 -32.31 44.27 11.75
N MET A 795 -33.18 44.37 12.76
CA MET A 795 -33.73 43.21 13.47
C MET A 795 -34.64 42.35 12.57
N GLN A 796 -35.52 42.98 11.78
CA GLN A 796 -36.34 42.29 10.79
C GLN A 796 -35.48 41.63 9.70
N GLU A 797 -34.40 42.29 9.26
CA GLU A 797 -33.47 41.72 8.30
C GLU A 797 -32.76 40.48 8.87
N ILE A 798 -32.28 40.53 10.11
CA ILE A 798 -31.69 39.35 10.79
C ILE A 798 -32.70 38.21 10.84
N ALA A 799 -33.93 38.48 11.27
CA ALA A 799 -34.98 37.46 11.40
C ALA A 799 -35.25 36.78 10.05
N ARG A 800 -35.41 37.56 8.99
CA ARG A 800 -35.60 37.08 7.62
C ARG A 800 -34.40 36.29 7.10
N CYS A 801 -33.18 36.73 7.39
CA CYS A 801 -31.98 36.01 6.97
C CYS A 801 -31.86 34.65 7.67
N LEU A 802 -32.15 34.60 8.97
CA LEU A 802 -32.12 33.35 9.75
C LEU A 802 -33.22 32.39 9.30
N SER A 803 -34.45 32.86 9.05
CA SER A 803 -35.55 32.02 8.56
C SER A 803 -35.24 31.42 7.19
N MET A 804 -34.62 32.20 6.29
CA MET A 804 -34.19 31.70 4.98
C MET A 804 -33.07 30.66 5.08
N ILE A 805 -32.07 30.87 5.95
CA ILE A 805 -31.00 29.89 6.16
C ILE A 805 -31.56 28.61 6.76
N ALA A 806 -32.46 28.71 7.75
CA ALA A 806 -33.15 27.56 8.33
C ALA A 806 -34.00 26.79 7.31
N ALA A 807 -34.58 27.49 6.32
CA ALA A 807 -35.32 26.89 5.21
C ALA A 807 -34.44 26.25 4.11
N GLY A 808 -33.11 26.28 4.25
CA GLY A 808 -32.18 25.68 3.29
C GLY A 808 -32.00 26.50 2.01
N HIS A 809 -32.14 27.83 2.06
CA HIS A 809 -31.99 28.71 0.91
C HIS A 809 -30.58 28.63 0.28
N ASP A 810 -30.51 28.23 -0.99
CA ASP A 810 -29.26 27.97 -1.74
C ASP A 810 -28.77 29.17 -2.57
N ALA A 811 -28.69 30.36 -1.95
CA ALA A 811 -28.11 31.54 -2.60
C ALA A 811 -26.79 31.96 -1.96
N GLN A 812 -25.99 32.75 -2.69
CA GLN A 812 -24.73 33.29 -2.19
C GLN A 812 -24.92 34.17 -0.95
N TYR A 813 -26.08 34.85 -0.83
CA TYR A 813 -26.51 35.61 0.33
C TYR A 813 -28.03 35.50 0.53
N PRO A 814 -28.54 35.66 1.76
CA PRO A 814 -27.81 35.82 3.01
C PRO A 814 -27.06 34.53 3.36
N LYS A 815 -25.95 34.65 4.08
CA LYS A 815 -25.03 33.52 4.30
C LYS A 815 -24.57 33.47 5.74
N MET A 816 -24.62 32.27 6.30
CA MET A 816 -23.89 31.93 7.53
C MET A 816 -22.48 31.49 7.16
N GLU A 817 -21.46 32.17 7.69
CA GLU A 817 -20.07 31.79 7.54
C GLU A 817 -19.53 31.21 8.84
N TYR A 818 -18.91 30.04 8.74
CA TYR A 818 -18.31 29.31 9.86
C TYR A 818 -16.80 29.43 9.75
N TYR A 819 -16.17 29.75 10.88
CA TYR A 819 -14.73 29.96 10.92
C TYR A 819 -14.11 29.40 12.20
N VAL A 820 -12.84 29.09 12.09
CA VAL A 820 -11.99 28.58 13.17
C VAL A 820 -10.85 29.56 13.40
N ASP A 821 -10.62 29.92 14.66
CA ASP A 821 -9.45 30.71 15.04
C ASP A 821 -8.17 29.89 14.85
N SER A 822 -7.23 30.47 14.10
CA SER A 822 -5.92 29.87 13.88
C SER A 822 -4.92 30.08 15.04
N GLY A 823 -5.38 30.68 16.15
CA GLY A 823 -4.61 30.83 17.40
C GLY A 823 -3.59 31.96 17.35
N ASN A 824 -3.61 32.78 16.30
CA ASN A 824 -2.78 33.98 16.13
C ASN A 824 -3.62 35.25 15.89
N GLY A 825 -4.94 35.18 16.12
CA GLY A 825 -5.89 36.26 15.84
C GLY A 825 -6.44 36.29 14.42
N GLN A 826 -6.06 35.37 13.54
CA GLN A 826 -6.62 35.20 12.20
C GLN A 826 -7.65 34.05 12.18
N ALA A 827 -8.87 34.33 11.75
CA ALA A 827 -9.88 33.29 11.53
C ALA A 827 -9.79 32.73 10.11
N LEU A 828 -9.83 31.41 9.97
CA LEU A 828 -9.91 30.71 8.69
C LEU A 828 -11.29 30.06 8.53
N PRO A 829 -11.85 29.99 7.31
CA PRO A 829 -13.14 29.34 7.11
C PRO A 829 -13.04 27.84 7.46
N ASP A 830 -14.08 27.27 8.08
CA ASP A 830 -14.15 25.84 8.43
C ASP A 830 -13.82 24.93 7.24
N SER A 831 -14.17 25.37 6.02
CA SER A 831 -13.89 24.65 4.78
C SER A 831 -12.41 24.42 4.49
N PHE A 832 -11.51 25.20 5.10
CA PHE A 832 -10.06 25.01 4.99
C PHE A 832 -9.61 23.66 5.59
N TYR A 833 -10.32 23.19 6.62
CA TYR A 833 -10.02 21.97 7.37
C TYR A 833 -10.78 20.73 6.87
N ARG A 834 -11.53 20.85 5.76
CA ARG A 834 -12.09 19.69 5.06
C ARG A 834 -10.95 18.74 4.65
N PRO A 835 -11.23 17.44 4.38
CA PRO A 835 -10.23 16.49 3.88
C PRO A 835 -9.47 17.06 2.69
N ALA A 836 -8.26 17.55 2.98
CA ALA A 836 -7.42 18.28 2.05
C ALA A 836 -5.95 18.05 2.41
N ILE A 837 -5.13 17.89 1.38
CA ILE A 837 -3.70 17.70 1.51
C ILE A 837 -2.98 18.70 0.62
N THR A 838 -1.87 19.24 1.14
CA THR A 838 -0.90 19.97 0.33
C THR A 838 0.35 19.12 0.22
N ILE A 839 0.72 18.77 -1.01
CA ILE A 839 1.96 18.06 -1.32
C ILE A 839 3.04 19.10 -1.63
N VAL A 840 4.14 19.05 -0.88
CA VAL A 840 5.27 19.97 -1.02
C VAL A 840 6.44 19.21 -1.64
N LEU A 841 6.85 19.62 -2.84
CA LEU A 841 7.89 18.97 -3.64
C LEU A 841 9.08 19.91 -3.87
N PRO A 842 10.31 19.38 -3.93
CA PRO A 842 11.48 20.16 -4.31
C PRO A 842 11.45 20.45 -5.82
N SER A 843 11.98 21.59 -6.26
CA SER A 843 12.01 21.96 -7.69
C SER A 843 13.37 21.71 -8.35
N TRP A 844 14.38 21.32 -7.57
CA TRP A 844 15.77 21.21 -8.00
C TRP A 844 16.27 19.82 -8.43
N PRO A 845 15.69 18.67 -8.06
CA PRO A 845 16.12 17.40 -8.62
C PRO A 845 15.98 17.41 -10.15
N ALA A 846 16.92 16.77 -10.86
CA ALA A 846 17.00 16.76 -12.31
C ALA A 846 15.67 16.35 -12.96
N ARG A 847 15.05 15.24 -12.52
CA ARG A 847 13.71 14.82 -13.00
C ARG A 847 12.65 15.88 -12.73
N PHE A 848 12.70 16.49 -11.55
CA PHE A 848 11.74 17.48 -11.08
C PHE A 848 11.94 18.84 -11.76
N GLN A 849 12.95 19.01 -12.60
CA GLN A 849 13.12 20.18 -13.47
C GLN A 849 12.52 19.99 -14.87
N TYR A 850 11.88 18.85 -15.15
CA TYR A 850 11.09 18.61 -16.37
C TYR A 850 9.62 18.91 -16.11
N ALA A 851 9.01 19.78 -16.92
CA ALA A 851 7.61 20.20 -16.72
C ALA A 851 6.63 19.03 -16.92
N GLU A 852 6.95 18.13 -17.85
CA GLU A 852 6.21 16.90 -18.14
C GLU A 852 6.24 15.95 -16.94
N PHE A 853 7.40 15.82 -16.27
CA PHE A 853 7.54 14.99 -15.08
C PHE A 853 6.78 15.56 -13.88
N ARG A 854 6.79 16.89 -13.70
CA ARG A 854 5.96 17.55 -12.68
C ARG A 854 4.48 17.26 -12.90
N LYS A 855 3.99 17.46 -14.13
CA LYS A 855 2.60 17.19 -14.48
C LYS A 855 2.23 15.73 -14.28
N PHE A 856 3.06 14.80 -14.74
CA PHE A 856 2.88 13.37 -14.52
C PHE A 856 2.79 13.02 -13.03
N THR A 857 3.67 13.59 -12.21
CA THR A 857 3.67 13.39 -10.75
C THR A 857 2.39 13.90 -10.11
N GLU A 858 1.95 15.10 -10.47
CA GLU A 858 0.69 15.67 -9.96
C GLU A 858 -0.53 14.85 -10.37
N ASP A 859 -0.61 14.44 -11.64
CA ASP A 859 -1.70 13.63 -12.18
C ASP A 859 -1.76 12.25 -11.51
N LEU A 860 -0.60 11.58 -11.34
CA LEU A 860 -0.51 10.31 -10.64
C LEU A 860 -0.97 10.44 -9.18
N ILE A 861 -0.50 11.46 -8.45
CA ILE A 861 -0.92 11.68 -7.05
C ILE A 861 -2.44 11.93 -7.00
N ARG A 862 -3.01 12.69 -7.93
CA ARG A 862 -4.46 12.91 -8.00
C ARG A 862 -5.22 11.61 -8.25
N GLU A 863 -4.76 10.78 -9.18
CA GLU A 863 -5.36 9.48 -9.51
C GLU A 863 -5.31 8.50 -8.33
N GLN A 864 -4.23 8.52 -7.55
CA GLN A 864 -4.05 7.64 -6.40
C GLN A 864 -4.68 8.18 -5.10
N THR A 865 -5.17 9.43 -5.08
CA THR A 865 -5.85 10.01 -3.91
C THR A 865 -7.36 9.84 -4.00
N PRO A 866 -8.08 9.55 -2.90
CA PRO A 866 -9.54 9.45 -2.94
C PRO A 866 -10.21 10.73 -3.45
N VAL A 867 -11.27 10.59 -4.26
CA VAL A 867 -11.89 11.69 -5.02
C VAL A 867 -12.42 12.86 -4.19
N TYR A 868 -12.74 12.62 -2.92
CA TYR A 868 -13.27 13.64 -2.01
C TYR A 868 -12.19 14.55 -1.39
N TYR A 869 -10.90 14.28 -1.64
CA TYR A 869 -9.80 15.13 -1.20
C TYR A 869 -9.61 16.33 -2.11
N LYS A 870 -9.38 17.49 -1.51
CA LYS A 870 -8.71 18.60 -2.21
C LYS A 870 -7.20 18.41 -2.15
N VAL A 871 -6.57 18.15 -3.29
CA VAL A 871 -5.11 18.02 -3.42
C VAL A 871 -4.51 19.30 -4.01
N SER A 872 -3.58 19.92 -3.29
CA SER A 872 -2.82 21.10 -3.73
C SER A 872 -1.32 20.78 -3.82
N PHE A 873 -0.60 21.41 -4.74
CA PHE A 873 0.83 21.18 -4.96
C PHE A 873 1.65 22.46 -4.73
N ARG A 874 2.84 22.32 -4.15
CA ARG A 874 3.83 23.39 -3.96
C ARG A 874 5.21 22.89 -4.39
N TRP A 875 5.71 23.39 -5.51
CA TRP A 875 7.08 23.14 -5.96
C TRP A 875 8.00 24.25 -5.44
N LEU A 876 8.96 23.91 -4.58
CA LEU A 876 9.80 24.90 -3.88
C LEU A 876 11.25 24.87 -4.35
N GLY A 877 11.89 26.04 -4.41
CA GLY A 877 13.35 26.14 -4.53
C GLY A 877 14.05 25.66 -3.24
N ILE A 878 15.38 25.56 -3.28
CA ILE A 878 16.17 25.08 -2.13
C ILE A 878 15.94 25.96 -0.88
N ALA A 879 16.00 27.29 -1.04
CA ALA A 879 15.82 28.22 0.08
C ALA A 879 14.41 28.15 0.70
N ASP A 880 13.37 28.12 -0.14
CA ASP A 880 11.98 28.01 0.31
C ASP A 880 11.70 26.64 0.94
N MET A 881 12.29 25.55 0.42
CA MET A 881 12.17 24.24 1.04
C MET A 881 12.87 24.22 2.40
N ARG A 882 14.07 24.80 2.53
CA ARG A 882 14.76 24.87 3.82
C ARG A 882 13.95 25.66 4.85
N HIS A 883 13.32 26.76 4.42
CA HIS A 883 12.38 27.50 5.26
C HIS A 883 11.17 26.65 5.65
N PHE A 884 10.58 25.90 4.70
CA PHE A 884 9.46 25.00 4.95
C PHE A 884 9.84 23.87 5.92
N GLU A 885 10.96 23.19 5.72
CA GLU A 885 11.46 22.10 6.57
C GLU A 885 11.69 22.56 8.02
N ASN A 886 12.23 23.79 8.19
CA ASN A 886 12.39 24.44 9.49
C ASN A 886 11.04 24.76 10.19
N ILE A 887 9.91 24.72 9.47
CA ILE A 887 8.56 24.82 10.04
C ILE A 887 7.94 23.43 10.20
N TYR A 888 8.10 22.56 9.21
CA TYR A 888 7.45 21.26 9.08
C TYR A 888 7.87 20.27 10.17
N PHE A 889 9.18 20.05 10.37
CA PHE A 889 9.63 19.07 11.38
C PHE A 889 9.30 19.50 12.82
N PRO A 890 9.50 20.77 13.22
CA PRO A 890 9.03 21.24 14.52
C PRO A 890 7.51 21.18 14.67
N TRP A 891 6.74 21.41 13.60
CA TRP A 891 5.29 21.23 13.62
C TRP A 891 4.92 19.78 13.90
N LEU A 892 5.48 18.81 13.17
CA LEU A 892 5.22 17.37 13.38
C LEU A 892 5.49 16.95 14.84
N LYS A 893 6.63 17.38 15.41
CA LYS A 893 6.96 17.10 16.82
C LYS A 893 5.96 17.69 17.82
N ALA A 894 5.27 18.77 17.45
CA ALA A 894 4.29 19.45 18.31
C ALA A 894 2.84 18.98 18.10
N VAL A 895 2.54 18.19 17.06
CA VAL A 895 1.19 17.67 16.80
C VAL A 895 0.64 16.85 17.98
N PRO A 896 1.40 15.95 18.63
CA PRO A 896 0.92 15.25 19.81
C PRO A 896 0.44 16.18 20.92
N ASP A 897 1.19 17.26 21.22
CA ASP A 897 0.81 18.20 22.26
C ASP A 897 -0.53 18.89 21.97
N LEU A 898 -0.83 19.19 20.70
CA LEU A 898 -2.11 19.76 20.30
C LEU A 898 -3.28 18.82 20.64
N TYR A 899 -3.15 17.53 20.35
CA TYR A 899 -4.25 16.56 20.53
C TYR A 899 -4.30 15.92 21.92
N LEU A 900 -3.17 15.83 22.63
CA LEU A 900 -3.09 15.22 23.95
C LEU A 900 -3.24 16.26 25.08
N ARG A 901 -2.68 17.46 24.91
CA ARG A 901 -2.65 18.50 25.94
C ARG A 901 -3.59 19.68 25.65
N GLY A 902 -4.14 19.76 24.43
CA GLY A 902 -5.02 20.85 24.03
C GLY A 902 -4.30 22.20 23.92
N THR A 903 -2.99 22.20 23.72
CA THR A 903 -2.18 23.42 23.59
C THR A 903 -1.98 23.76 22.12
N ILE A 904 -2.21 25.01 21.69
CA ILE A 904 -1.92 25.42 20.32
C ILE A 904 -0.41 25.67 20.18
N PRO A 905 0.34 24.89 19.39
CA PRO A 905 1.76 25.14 19.20
C PRO A 905 1.98 26.37 18.32
N ALA A 906 3.00 27.18 18.61
CA ALA A 906 3.35 28.34 17.79
C ALA A 906 3.74 27.96 16.35
N GLN A 907 4.30 26.75 16.17
CA GLN A 907 4.68 26.16 14.89
C GLN A 907 3.48 26.04 13.93
N ARG A 908 2.27 25.80 14.48
CA ARG A 908 1.03 25.72 13.71
C ARG A 908 0.76 27.01 12.93
N SER A 909 0.89 28.17 13.57
CA SER A 909 0.66 29.46 12.92
C SER A 909 1.63 29.67 11.77
N ARG A 910 2.89 29.29 11.92
CA ARG A 910 3.89 29.38 10.83
C ARG A 910 3.53 28.48 9.65
N MET A 911 3.02 27.28 9.93
CA MET A 911 2.54 26.36 8.88
C MET A 911 1.31 26.92 8.15
N LEU A 912 0.34 27.46 8.87
CA LEU A 912 -0.84 28.11 8.27
C LEU A 912 -0.47 29.33 7.45
N ASP A 913 0.44 30.17 7.94
CA ASP A 913 1.01 31.29 7.19
C ASP A 913 1.65 30.83 5.88
N PHE A 914 2.45 29.75 5.93
CA PHE A 914 3.08 29.16 4.75
C PHE A 914 2.03 28.69 3.72
N LEU A 915 0.97 28.01 4.17
CA LEU A 915 -0.07 27.49 3.28
C LEU A 915 -0.96 28.59 2.69
N THR A 916 -1.27 29.63 3.46
CA THR A 916 -2.26 30.68 3.11
C THR A 916 -1.65 31.90 2.44
N LYS A 917 -0.36 32.19 2.62
CA LYS A 917 0.29 33.31 1.91
C LYS A 917 0.33 33.01 0.41
N ASN A 918 -0.49 33.75 -0.32
CA ASN A 918 -0.46 33.81 -1.78
C ASN A 918 0.88 34.38 -2.23
N ARG A 919 1.79 33.50 -2.64
CA ARG A 919 2.74 33.83 -3.68
C ARG A 919 2.42 32.91 -4.85
N LYS A 920 1.95 33.53 -5.94
CA LYS A 920 1.90 32.91 -7.26
C LYS A 920 3.28 32.24 -7.52
N PRO A 921 3.29 31.11 -8.26
CA PRO A 921 4.52 30.41 -8.59
C PRO A 921 5.60 31.34 -9.14
#